data_AF-A0A2V5NNA0-F1
#
_entry.id   AF-A0A2V5NNA0-F1
#
_cell.length_a   1.000
_cell.length_b   1.000
_cell.length_c   1.000
_cell.angle_alpha   90.00
_cell.angle_beta   90.00
_cell.angle_gamma   90.00
#
_symmetry.space_group_name_H-M   'P 1'
#
loop_
_entity.id
_entity.type
_entity.pdbx_description
1 polymer ?
#
loop_
_entity_poly.entity_id
_entity_poly.type
_entity_poly.pdbx_seq_one_letter_code
_entity_poly.pdbx_strand_id
1 'polypeptide(L)'
;MSAAVSGGIDQVKYRAFISYSQRDKKWGDWLHKALETYRVPRRLVGKESREGRVPRRVFPVFRDREELGVSSDLGSNLEQALRESRYLIVICSPNSAQSLWVGEEIKTFKKLGREHRILALIVDGEPNASDKSGFSPEEECFPKALRYRWSEDGGLSETRTEPIAADARKGKDGKENAKLKLLAGLLDLNYDDLKQREQRRTLQRRLIIGTTALVVLALSGSWAYQEIKRRYEQTKISTNHAAFSANCASCHEKSLGAPTLAQLRLLVRNPSHHGLSFATIDRKCESCHQQHTFHEASVVQNRSCSVCHQEHQGLAPMKMVASSQCASCHNNSVIMEAAAQQGMQLPREEFHRHSQPPQQVTFDLPRPDRGYTQTFPSFWQRHPEFQLNRQHVRDPDVLRFNHQRHFATDIRLKNGKSLDCDSCHKPDCEGRFYQRITFAANCQECHSLQFDPRNLKLTLPHASAAMVHGFLSTLPTQYAEFALKEKIASPDELPAFVTKQLTQLRELVGSGEDFERKIFFSTDPYKPMHDAGPGLPASFYGCAFCHEVKPVATAANAAPRIAKPVLVDRWMPQANFNHAKHASVKCDDCHHAMQSRNTSDILMPIKANCVTCHSPAGKVVAECITCHTYHAPPQTSPDKLLPFPESRP
;
A
#
# COMPACT_ATOMS: atom_id res chain seq x y z
N MET A 1 -72.21 -7.64 59.43
CA MET A 1 -71.40 -8.70 60.08
C MET A 1 -71.54 -9.94 59.21
N SER A 2 -70.51 -10.51 58.57
CA SER A 2 -69.06 -10.30 58.61
C SER A 2 -68.47 -10.42 57.20
N ALA A 3 -67.30 -9.80 57.04
CA ALA A 3 -66.69 -9.36 55.79
C ALA A 3 -66.13 -10.48 54.89
N ALA A 4 -66.07 -10.14 53.60
CA ALA A 4 -65.37 -10.86 52.54
C ALA A 4 -63.86 -11.01 52.82
N VAL A 5 -63.30 -12.16 52.43
CA VAL A 5 -61.84 -12.32 52.21
C VAL A 5 -61.61 -12.55 50.72
N SER A 6 -61.55 -11.45 49.99
CA SER A 6 -60.88 -11.36 48.69
C SER A 6 -59.36 -11.47 48.90
N GLY A 7 -58.81 -12.68 48.87
CA GLY A 7 -57.36 -12.92 48.87
C GLY A 7 -56.78 -12.73 47.46
N GLY A 8 -56.17 -11.57 47.22
CA GLY A 8 -55.64 -11.16 45.92
C GLY A 8 -54.53 -12.07 45.36
N ILE A 9 -54.39 -12.02 44.03
CA ILE A 9 -53.35 -12.66 43.19
C ILE A 9 -51.94 -12.05 43.44
N ASP A 10 -51.79 -11.22 44.47
CA ASP A 10 -50.70 -10.23 44.60
C ASP A 10 -49.43 -10.71 45.31
N GLN A 11 -49.26 -12.01 45.58
CA GLN A 11 -48.00 -12.57 46.12
C GLN A 11 -47.52 -13.85 45.42
N VAL A 12 -47.75 -13.99 44.11
CA VAL A 12 -47.20 -15.11 43.33
C VAL A 12 -45.87 -14.69 42.69
N LYS A 13 -44.74 -15.09 43.30
CA LYS A 13 -43.38 -14.83 42.81
C LYS A 13 -42.98 -15.77 41.67
N TYR A 14 -43.36 -17.04 41.75
CA TYR A 14 -42.93 -18.08 40.81
C TYR A 14 -44.08 -18.58 39.94
N ARG A 15 -43.79 -18.84 38.65
CA ARG A 15 -44.75 -19.39 37.69
C ARG A 15 -45.06 -20.86 37.95
N ALA A 16 -44.08 -21.61 38.44
CA ALA A 16 -44.24 -22.99 38.84
C ALA A 16 -43.19 -23.36 39.89
N PHE A 17 -43.55 -24.30 40.75
CA PHE A 17 -42.67 -25.05 41.63
C PHE A 17 -42.46 -26.44 41.06
N ILE A 18 -41.22 -26.96 41.01
CA ILE A 18 -40.95 -28.34 40.57
C ILE A 18 -40.63 -29.18 41.80
N SER A 19 -41.49 -30.17 42.08
CA SER A 19 -41.33 -31.17 43.13
C SER A 19 -40.88 -32.51 42.53
N TYR A 20 -39.82 -33.09 43.08
CA TYR A 20 -39.25 -34.35 42.60
C TYR A 20 -38.39 -35.02 43.69
N SER A 21 -38.22 -36.35 43.62
CA SER A 21 -37.24 -37.06 44.45
C SER A 21 -35.81 -36.75 44.02
N GLN A 22 -34.86 -36.59 44.94
CA GLN A 22 -33.43 -36.37 44.61
C GLN A 22 -32.89 -37.38 43.59
N ARG A 23 -33.38 -38.63 43.63
CA ARG A 23 -33.01 -39.69 42.67
C ARG A 23 -33.39 -39.36 41.22
N ASP A 24 -34.34 -38.45 41.03
CA ASP A 24 -34.83 -37.96 39.74
C ASP A 24 -34.21 -36.60 39.34
N LYS A 25 -33.13 -36.16 39.99
CA LYS A 25 -32.48 -34.85 39.76
C LYS A 25 -32.20 -34.51 38.30
N LYS A 26 -31.79 -35.49 37.49
CA LYS A 26 -31.55 -35.27 36.04
C LYS A 26 -32.81 -34.80 35.30
N TRP A 27 -33.99 -35.28 35.70
CA TRP A 27 -35.28 -34.85 35.16
C TRP A 27 -35.67 -33.47 35.67
N GLY A 28 -35.44 -33.19 36.97
CA GLY A 28 -35.61 -31.85 37.54
C GLY A 28 -34.73 -30.78 36.87
N ASP A 29 -33.46 -31.09 36.62
CA ASP A 29 -32.50 -30.21 35.92
C ASP A 29 -32.95 -29.91 34.48
N TRP A 30 -33.36 -30.96 33.75
CA TRP A 30 -33.85 -30.79 32.38
C TRP A 30 -35.13 -29.94 32.35
N LEU A 31 -36.12 -30.26 33.19
CA LEU A 31 -37.43 -29.60 33.14
C LEU A 31 -37.31 -28.12 33.50
N HIS A 32 -36.54 -27.81 34.56
CA HIS A 32 -36.30 -26.42 34.99
C HIS A 32 -35.70 -25.59 33.85
N LYS A 33 -34.59 -26.05 33.24
CA LYS A 33 -33.96 -25.38 32.10
C LYS A 33 -34.90 -25.28 30.90
N ALA A 34 -35.67 -26.33 30.62
CA ALA A 34 -36.58 -26.39 29.49
C ALA A 34 -37.74 -25.38 29.60
N LEU A 35 -38.29 -25.18 30.80
CA LEU A 35 -39.35 -24.21 31.05
C LEU A 35 -38.84 -22.77 30.99
N GLU A 36 -37.73 -22.45 31.66
CA GLU A 36 -37.21 -21.07 31.72
C GLU A 36 -36.70 -20.55 30.36
N THR A 37 -36.12 -21.44 29.55
CA THR A 37 -35.59 -21.06 28.23
C THR A 37 -36.67 -21.02 27.15
N TYR A 38 -37.87 -21.53 27.42
CA TYR A 38 -38.95 -21.54 26.45
C TYR A 38 -39.47 -20.13 26.17
N ARG A 39 -39.42 -19.73 24.89
CA ARG A 39 -40.03 -18.48 24.41
C ARG A 39 -41.38 -18.76 23.79
N VAL A 40 -42.42 -18.20 24.40
CA VAL A 40 -43.80 -18.34 23.92
C VAL A 40 -43.94 -17.71 22.52
N PRO A 41 -44.64 -18.35 21.56
CA PRO A 41 -45.68 -17.70 20.79
C PRO A 41 -45.71 -16.18 20.64
N ARG A 42 -45.03 -15.44 19.73
CA ARG A 42 -45.30 -13.98 19.64
C ARG A 42 -46.79 -13.69 19.41
N ARG A 43 -47.46 -14.54 18.63
CA ARG A 43 -48.92 -14.52 18.40
C ARG A 43 -49.79 -14.91 19.61
N LEU A 44 -49.20 -15.52 20.64
CA LEU A 44 -49.91 -16.01 21.83
C LEU A 44 -49.62 -15.16 23.08
N VAL A 45 -48.50 -14.44 23.11
CA VAL A 45 -48.16 -13.52 24.21
C VAL A 45 -49.21 -12.42 24.33
N GLY A 46 -49.69 -12.18 25.54
CA GLY A 46 -50.68 -11.14 25.85
C GLY A 46 -52.13 -11.55 25.61
N LYS A 47 -52.40 -12.76 25.09
CA LYS A 47 -53.75 -13.33 25.06
C LYS A 47 -54.26 -13.48 26.50
N GLU A 48 -55.54 -13.22 26.69
CA GLU A 48 -56.22 -13.50 27.95
C GLU A 48 -56.33 -15.03 28.13
N SER A 49 -56.06 -15.50 29.35
CA SER A 49 -56.20 -16.90 29.75
C SER A 49 -56.87 -16.96 31.12
N ARG A 50 -57.33 -18.14 31.56
CA ARG A 50 -57.87 -18.32 32.93
C ARG A 50 -56.87 -17.90 34.00
N GLU A 51 -55.58 -17.88 33.63
CA GLU A 51 -54.45 -17.54 34.47
C GLU A 51 -53.92 -16.11 34.24
N GLY A 52 -54.71 -15.24 33.60
CA GLY A 52 -54.31 -13.88 33.21
C GLY A 52 -53.49 -13.85 31.92
N ARG A 53 -52.81 -12.74 31.64
CA ARG A 53 -52.15 -12.57 30.34
C ARG A 53 -50.97 -13.53 30.15
N VAL A 54 -50.95 -14.21 29.00
CA VAL A 54 -49.89 -15.14 28.62
C VAL A 54 -48.54 -14.42 28.55
N PRO A 55 -47.53 -14.82 29.35
CA PRO A 55 -46.23 -14.14 29.42
C PRO A 55 -45.32 -14.47 28.23
N ARG A 56 -44.26 -13.66 28.04
CA ARG A 56 -43.20 -13.92 27.04
C ARG A 56 -42.35 -15.15 27.34
N ARG A 57 -42.23 -15.50 28.62
CA ARG A 57 -41.44 -16.63 29.15
C ARG A 57 -42.11 -17.21 30.40
N VAL A 58 -41.88 -18.50 30.65
CA VAL A 58 -42.28 -19.17 31.89
C VAL A 58 -41.14 -18.99 32.90
N PHE A 59 -41.05 -17.79 33.48
CA PHE A 59 -40.01 -17.40 34.43
C PHE A 59 -40.62 -16.49 35.52
N PRO A 60 -40.18 -16.59 36.79
CA PRO A 60 -39.22 -17.56 37.32
C PRO A 60 -39.89 -18.91 37.65
N VAL A 61 -39.14 -20.01 37.52
CA VAL A 61 -39.58 -21.36 37.96
C VAL A 61 -38.74 -21.74 39.17
N PHE A 62 -39.39 -22.00 40.30
CA PHE A 62 -38.71 -22.47 41.49
C PHE A 62 -38.43 -23.96 41.36
N ARG A 63 -37.20 -24.33 41.71
CA ARG A 63 -36.77 -25.72 41.82
C ARG A 63 -36.01 -25.83 43.12
N ASP A 64 -36.42 -26.77 43.96
CA ASP A 64 -35.65 -27.12 45.14
C ASP A 64 -34.24 -27.59 44.71
N ARG A 65 -33.21 -27.14 45.42
CA ARG A 65 -31.82 -27.39 45.03
C ARG A 65 -31.00 -28.20 46.01
N GLU A 66 -31.39 -28.41 47.27
CA GLU A 66 -30.45 -29.03 48.23
C GLU A 66 -31.12 -29.90 49.31
N GLU A 67 -30.50 -31.06 49.56
CA GLU A 67 -30.75 -31.93 50.71
C GLU A 67 -30.17 -31.32 51.99
N LEU A 68 -30.98 -31.36 53.06
CA LEU A 68 -30.68 -31.23 54.48
C LEU A 68 -29.19 -31.12 54.88
N GLY A 69 -28.75 -29.89 55.16
CA GLY A 69 -27.62 -29.57 56.04
C GLY A 69 -28.10 -28.65 57.16
N VAL A 70 -28.38 -29.23 58.33
CA VAL A 70 -28.50 -28.62 59.67
C VAL A 70 -28.71 -27.09 59.70
N SER A 71 -29.95 -26.62 59.52
CA SER A 71 -30.46 -25.36 60.08
C SER A 71 -31.99 -25.35 60.07
N SER A 72 -32.60 -24.90 61.17
CA SER A 72 -34.06 -24.94 61.43
C SER A 72 -34.90 -23.96 60.63
N ASP A 73 -34.35 -23.32 59.59
CA ASP A 73 -34.97 -22.21 58.86
C ASP A 73 -35.09 -22.45 57.33
N LEU A 74 -34.85 -23.69 56.85
CA LEU A 74 -35.04 -24.04 55.44
C LEU A 74 -36.48 -24.51 55.13
N GLY A 75 -37.16 -25.15 56.08
CA GLY A 75 -38.55 -25.63 55.89
C GLY A 75 -39.56 -24.49 55.70
N SER A 76 -39.35 -23.37 56.41
CA SER A 76 -40.11 -22.12 56.26
C SER A 76 -39.97 -21.53 54.85
N ASN A 77 -38.75 -21.55 54.29
CA ASN A 77 -38.45 -21.05 52.95
C ASN A 77 -39.07 -21.90 51.82
N LEU A 78 -39.12 -23.23 51.98
CA LEU A 78 -39.72 -24.14 51.00
C LEU A 78 -41.25 -24.04 50.98
N GLU A 79 -41.88 -24.00 52.16
CA GLU A 79 -43.31 -23.74 52.27
C GLU A 79 -43.67 -22.36 51.70
N GLN A 80 -42.85 -21.34 51.95
CA GLN A 80 -43.04 -20.02 51.37
C GLN A 80 -42.93 -20.06 49.84
N ALA A 81 -41.94 -20.74 49.28
CA ALA A 81 -41.80 -20.90 47.83
C ALA A 81 -43.00 -21.64 47.21
N LEU A 82 -43.59 -22.62 47.90
CA LEU A 82 -44.84 -23.28 47.49
C LEU A 82 -46.03 -22.32 47.51
N ARG A 83 -46.17 -21.50 48.57
CA ARG A 83 -47.22 -20.47 48.69
C ARG A 83 -47.11 -19.40 47.59
N GLU A 84 -45.88 -19.01 47.28
CA GLU A 84 -45.55 -18.02 46.25
C GLU A 84 -45.53 -18.61 44.81
N SER A 85 -45.77 -19.92 44.65
CA SER A 85 -45.80 -20.58 43.34
C SER A 85 -47.21 -20.73 42.79
N ARG A 86 -47.36 -20.42 41.50
CA ARG A 86 -48.67 -20.48 40.83
C ARG A 86 -49.15 -21.91 40.57
N TYR A 87 -48.23 -22.75 40.10
CA TYR A 87 -48.44 -24.15 39.77
C TYR A 87 -47.47 -25.03 40.54
N LEU A 88 -47.86 -26.27 40.81
CA LEU A 88 -46.96 -27.32 41.26
C LEU A 88 -46.80 -28.33 40.13
N ILE A 89 -45.57 -28.58 39.71
CA ILE A 89 -45.24 -29.64 38.75
C ILE A 89 -44.56 -30.77 39.51
N VAL A 90 -45.19 -31.93 39.54
CA VAL A 90 -44.67 -33.13 40.21
C VAL A 90 -44.02 -34.03 39.18
N ILE A 91 -42.73 -34.33 39.34
CA ILE A 91 -42.07 -35.36 38.54
C ILE A 91 -42.42 -36.72 39.16
N CYS A 92 -43.17 -37.52 38.41
CA CYS A 92 -43.74 -38.78 38.85
C CYS A 92 -42.84 -39.95 38.42
N SER A 93 -42.39 -40.70 39.42
CA SER A 93 -41.55 -41.89 39.33
C SER A 93 -41.80 -42.77 40.56
N PRO A 94 -41.40 -44.05 40.57
CA PRO A 94 -41.41 -44.87 41.78
C PRO A 94 -40.67 -44.23 42.96
N ASN A 95 -39.59 -43.50 42.70
CA ASN A 95 -38.83 -42.78 43.73
C ASN A 95 -39.63 -41.62 44.33
N SER A 96 -40.39 -40.90 43.50
CA SER A 96 -41.22 -39.78 43.95
C SER A 96 -42.49 -40.25 44.64
N ALA A 97 -43.04 -41.41 44.23
CA ALA A 97 -44.20 -42.02 44.89
C ALA A 97 -43.90 -42.46 46.34
N GLN A 98 -42.67 -42.90 46.61
CA GLN A 98 -42.18 -43.29 47.94
C GLN A 98 -41.60 -42.11 48.75
N SER A 99 -41.48 -40.91 48.16
CA SER A 99 -40.87 -39.76 48.82
C SER A 99 -41.86 -39.06 49.76
N LEU A 100 -41.54 -39.06 51.07
CA LEU A 100 -42.31 -38.33 52.08
C LEU A 100 -42.37 -36.83 51.77
N TRP A 101 -41.24 -36.25 51.35
CA TRP A 101 -41.13 -34.82 51.04
C TRP A 101 -42.04 -34.39 49.87
N VAL A 102 -41.99 -35.11 48.75
CA VAL A 102 -42.89 -34.86 47.60
C VAL A 102 -44.35 -34.96 48.03
N GLY A 103 -44.67 -35.94 48.89
CA GLY A 103 -45.99 -36.10 49.48
C GLY A 103 -46.44 -34.89 50.31
N GLU A 104 -45.57 -34.34 51.16
CA GLU A 104 -45.86 -33.15 51.97
C GLU A 104 -45.99 -31.88 51.13
N GLU A 105 -45.19 -31.70 50.08
CA GLU A 105 -45.32 -30.54 49.19
C GLU A 105 -46.67 -30.54 48.45
N ILE A 106 -47.11 -31.71 47.96
CA ILE A 106 -48.43 -31.88 47.34
C ILE A 106 -49.54 -31.60 48.34
N LYS A 107 -49.43 -32.11 49.58
CA LYS A 107 -50.39 -31.83 50.66
C LYS A 107 -50.50 -30.33 50.91
N THR A 108 -49.37 -29.68 51.12
CA THR A 108 -49.30 -28.24 51.39
C THR A 108 -49.92 -27.44 50.24
N PHE A 109 -49.61 -27.78 48.99
CA PHE A 109 -50.18 -27.08 47.84
C PHE A 109 -51.70 -27.29 47.69
N LYS A 110 -52.21 -28.48 48.02
CA LYS A 110 -53.66 -28.75 48.06
C LYS A 110 -54.36 -28.01 49.20
N LYS A 111 -53.75 -27.90 50.39
CA LYS A 111 -54.26 -27.08 51.52
C LYS A 111 -54.40 -25.59 51.17
N LEU A 112 -53.66 -25.09 50.18
CA LEU A 112 -53.81 -23.73 49.64
C LEU A 112 -55.02 -23.58 48.69
N GLY A 113 -55.83 -24.63 48.50
CA GLY A 113 -56.98 -24.64 47.58
C GLY A 113 -56.58 -24.73 46.10
N ARG A 114 -55.33 -25.08 45.79
CA ARG A 114 -54.75 -25.05 44.42
C ARG A 114 -54.61 -26.43 43.78
N GLU A 115 -55.43 -27.41 44.17
CA GLU A 115 -55.37 -28.79 43.65
C GLU A 115 -55.45 -28.86 42.12
N HIS A 116 -56.28 -28.02 41.50
CA HIS A 116 -56.44 -27.94 40.03
C HIS A 116 -55.21 -27.37 39.29
N ARG A 117 -54.18 -26.90 40.02
CA ARG A 117 -52.92 -26.37 39.47
C ARG A 117 -51.73 -27.31 39.71
N ILE A 118 -52.00 -28.58 39.96
CA ILE A 118 -50.98 -29.62 40.07
C ILE A 118 -50.87 -30.35 38.73
N LEU A 119 -49.70 -30.28 38.11
CA LEU A 119 -49.38 -30.95 36.85
C LEU A 119 -48.41 -32.10 37.11
N ALA A 120 -48.71 -33.29 36.61
CA ALA A 120 -47.86 -34.46 36.74
C ALA A 120 -46.99 -34.64 35.49
N LEU A 121 -45.72 -35.00 35.69
CA LEU A 121 -44.81 -35.40 34.63
C LEU A 121 -44.31 -36.82 34.90
N ILE A 122 -44.86 -37.80 34.20
CA ILE A 122 -44.44 -39.19 34.32
C ILE A 122 -43.09 -39.36 33.62
N VAL A 123 -42.07 -39.77 34.38
CA VAL A 123 -40.73 -40.02 33.86
C VAL A 123 -40.32 -41.49 33.95
N ASP A 124 -40.91 -42.23 34.90
CA ASP A 124 -40.68 -43.65 35.12
C ASP A 124 -41.85 -44.27 35.92
N GLY A 125 -41.95 -45.61 35.97
CA GLY A 125 -43.05 -46.33 36.63
C GLY A 125 -44.40 -46.18 35.91
N GLU A 126 -45.47 -46.71 36.49
CA GLU A 126 -46.81 -46.72 35.94
C GLU A 126 -47.82 -46.02 36.88
N PRO A 127 -48.66 -45.08 36.38
CA PRO A 127 -49.64 -44.39 37.21
C PRO A 127 -50.75 -45.32 37.67
N ASN A 128 -51.09 -45.25 38.96
CA ASN A 128 -52.10 -46.11 39.60
C ASN A 128 -51.77 -47.61 39.48
N ALA A 129 -50.47 -47.97 39.49
CA ALA A 129 -50.01 -49.36 39.39
C ALA A 129 -50.66 -50.26 40.45
N SER A 130 -50.87 -49.75 41.66
CA SER A 130 -51.51 -50.50 42.75
C SER A 130 -52.96 -50.93 42.46
N ASP A 131 -53.60 -50.34 41.45
CA ASP A 131 -55.01 -50.58 41.10
C ASP A 131 -55.17 -51.33 39.76
N LYS A 132 -54.07 -51.59 39.05
CA LYS A 132 -54.09 -52.19 37.70
C LYS A 132 -53.60 -53.62 37.76
N SER A 133 -54.36 -54.55 37.18
CA SER A 133 -53.92 -55.92 36.98
C SER A 133 -52.72 -55.97 36.03
N GLY A 134 -51.61 -56.58 36.46
CA GLY A 134 -50.40 -56.75 35.64
C GLY A 134 -49.25 -55.78 35.94
N PHE A 135 -49.39 -54.92 36.94
CA PHE A 135 -48.31 -54.07 37.45
C PHE A 135 -48.07 -54.37 38.93
N SER A 136 -46.83 -54.28 39.37
CA SER A 136 -46.49 -54.43 40.78
C SER A 136 -46.75 -53.11 41.55
N PRO A 137 -47.15 -53.14 42.83
CA PRO A 137 -47.35 -51.92 43.61
C PRO A 137 -46.10 -51.02 43.68
N GLU A 138 -44.91 -51.61 43.54
CA GLU A 138 -43.62 -50.91 43.52
C GLU A 138 -43.40 -50.10 42.24
N GLU A 139 -44.14 -50.38 41.16
CA GLU A 139 -44.08 -49.62 39.91
C GLU A 139 -44.90 -48.32 39.98
N GLU A 140 -45.63 -48.06 41.07
CA GLU A 140 -46.46 -46.87 41.22
C GLU A 140 -45.64 -45.59 41.06
N CYS A 141 -46.01 -44.73 40.10
CA CYS A 141 -45.31 -43.46 39.88
C CYS A 141 -46.00 -42.24 40.52
N PHE A 142 -47.27 -42.36 40.92
CA PHE A 142 -48.00 -41.26 41.57
C PHE A 142 -47.91 -41.34 43.09
N PRO A 143 -47.40 -40.29 43.75
CA PRO A 143 -47.48 -40.19 45.20
C PRO A 143 -48.93 -40.34 45.67
N LYS A 144 -49.15 -41.00 46.82
CA LYS A 144 -50.49 -41.18 47.40
C LYS A 144 -51.22 -39.83 47.53
N ALA A 145 -50.47 -38.77 47.85
CA ALA A 145 -50.95 -37.39 47.91
C ALA A 145 -51.58 -36.86 46.61
N LEU A 146 -51.10 -37.32 45.47
CA LEU A 146 -51.57 -36.90 44.16
C LEU A 146 -52.85 -37.65 43.75
N ARG A 147 -52.99 -38.91 44.18
CA ARG A 147 -54.06 -39.85 43.78
C ARG A 147 -55.43 -39.59 44.44
N TYR A 148 -55.46 -38.91 45.59
CA TYR A 148 -56.68 -38.73 46.40
C TYR A 148 -56.94 -37.25 46.72
N ARG A 149 -58.22 -36.87 46.88
CA ARG A 149 -58.64 -35.55 47.39
C ARG A 149 -58.37 -35.43 48.89
N TRP A 150 -58.27 -34.20 49.39
CA TRP A 150 -58.24 -33.91 50.82
C TRP A 150 -59.55 -33.30 51.30
N SER A 151 -60.00 -33.71 52.48
CA SER A 151 -61.15 -33.10 53.17
C SER A 151 -60.77 -31.74 53.76
N GLU A 152 -61.74 -30.85 54.01
CA GLU A 152 -61.54 -29.46 54.50
C GLU A 152 -60.77 -29.38 55.84
N ASP A 153 -60.80 -30.46 56.62
CA ASP A 153 -60.16 -30.71 57.92
C ASP A 153 -58.77 -31.37 57.81
N GLY A 154 -58.24 -31.57 56.60
CA GLY A 154 -56.85 -32.02 56.37
C GLY A 154 -56.61 -33.53 56.41
N GLY A 155 -57.66 -34.34 56.53
CA GLY A 155 -57.63 -35.81 56.41
C GLY A 155 -57.73 -36.32 54.96
N LEU A 156 -57.11 -37.48 54.67
CA LEU A 156 -57.21 -38.15 53.36
C LEU A 156 -58.68 -38.51 53.07
N SER A 157 -59.23 -38.01 51.96
CA SER A 157 -60.55 -38.45 51.47
C SER A 157 -60.40 -39.74 50.66
N GLU A 158 -61.41 -40.62 50.68
CA GLU A 158 -61.47 -41.79 49.80
C GLU A 158 -61.76 -41.43 48.33
N THR A 159 -62.04 -40.15 48.03
CA THR A 159 -62.35 -39.68 46.68
C THR A 159 -61.08 -39.57 45.83
N ARG A 160 -61.06 -40.21 44.65
CA ARG A 160 -59.93 -40.14 43.71
C ARG A 160 -59.79 -38.77 43.03
N THR A 161 -58.54 -38.37 42.78
CA THR A 161 -58.17 -37.25 41.92
C THR A 161 -57.51 -37.79 40.65
N GLU A 162 -57.93 -37.31 39.49
CA GLU A 162 -57.26 -37.58 38.21
C GLU A 162 -56.30 -36.41 37.88
N PRO A 163 -54.98 -36.56 38.09
CA PRO A 163 -54.03 -35.48 37.81
C PRO A 163 -53.83 -35.29 36.31
N ILE A 164 -53.65 -34.03 35.88
CA ILE A 164 -53.27 -33.70 34.50
C ILE A 164 -51.82 -34.15 34.30
N ALA A 165 -51.61 -35.26 33.59
CA ALA A 165 -50.30 -35.88 33.42
C ALA A 165 -49.75 -35.79 31.99
N ALA A 166 -48.48 -35.42 31.86
CA ALA A 166 -47.68 -35.54 30.64
C ALA A 166 -46.68 -36.70 30.77
N ASP A 167 -46.49 -37.51 29.72
CA ASP A 167 -45.68 -38.73 29.81
C ASP A 167 -44.39 -38.64 28.98
N ALA A 168 -43.26 -38.39 29.66
CA ALA A 168 -41.97 -38.19 29.02
C ALA A 168 -41.29 -39.50 28.57
N ARG A 169 -41.84 -40.67 28.91
CA ARG A 169 -41.26 -41.98 28.57
C ARG A 169 -41.25 -42.22 27.06
N LYS A 170 -40.27 -43.01 26.60
CA LYS A 170 -40.14 -43.41 25.20
C LYS A 170 -41.34 -44.31 24.82
N GLY A 171 -42.00 -44.02 23.70
CA GLY A 171 -43.22 -44.75 23.27
C GLY A 171 -44.53 -44.16 23.79
N LYS A 172 -44.47 -43.10 24.60
CA LYS A 172 -45.62 -42.30 25.06
C LYS A 172 -45.56 -40.91 24.40
N ASP A 173 -45.61 -39.81 25.14
CA ASP A 173 -45.45 -38.47 24.53
C ASP A 173 -44.00 -38.21 24.12
N GLY A 174 -43.05 -38.73 24.90
CA GLY A 174 -41.63 -38.44 24.77
C GLY A 174 -41.28 -37.03 25.26
N LYS A 175 -40.00 -36.83 25.55
CA LYS A 175 -39.44 -35.65 26.25
C LYS A 175 -39.93 -34.29 25.71
N GLU A 176 -39.95 -34.11 24.39
CA GLU A 176 -40.33 -32.84 23.77
C GLU A 176 -41.84 -32.56 23.81
N ASN A 177 -42.69 -33.57 23.57
CA ASN A 177 -44.14 -33.36 23.61
C ASN A 177 -44.64 -33.27 25.05
N ALA A 178 -44.07 -34.04 25.99
CA ALA A 178 -44.39 -33.92 27.40
C ALA A 178 -44.11 -32.51 27.92
N LYS A 179 -42.96 -31.92 27.54
CA LYS A 179 -42.64 -30.49 27.79
C LYS A 179 -43.71 -29.55 27.23
N LEU A 180 -44.11 -29.74 25.97
CA LEU A 180 -45.12 -28.88 25.33
C LEU A 180 -46.51 -29.03 25.98
N LYS A 181 -46.88 -30.22 26.45
CA LYS A 181 -48.13 -30.47 27.20
C LYS A 181 -48.11 -29.79 28.57
N LEU A 182 -46.99 -29.85 29.30
CA LEU A 182 -46.83 -29.09 30.54
C LEU A 182 -46.92 -27.58 30.29
N LEU A 183 -46.25 -27.07 29.26
CA LEU A 183 -46.33 -25.65 28.88
C LEU A 183 -47.75 -25.22 28.48
N ALA A 184 -48.49 -26.10 27.80
CA ALA A 184 -49.89 -25.89 27.47
C ALA A 184 -50.74 -25.76 28.75
N GLY A 185 -50.55 -26.64 29.74
CA GLY A 185 -51.24 -26.58 31.03
C GLY A 185 -50.85 -25.36 31.89
N LEU A 186 -49.57 -24.99 31.93
CA LEU A 186 -49.07 -23.83 32.70
C LEU A 186 -49.52 -22.48 32.13
N LEU A 187 -49.73 -22.42 30.82
CA LEU A 187 -50.07 -21.18 30.09
C LEU A 187 -51.55 -21.13 29.69
N ASP A 188 -52.32 -22.19 29.96
CA ASP A 188 -53.71 -22.35 29.52
C ASP A 188 -53.85 -22.15 27.99
N LEU A 189 -52.99 -22.84 27.24
CA LEU A 189 -52.91 -22.78 25.77
C LEU A 189 -53.22 -24.14 25.15
N ASN A 190 -53.69 -24.15 23.90
CA ASN A 190 -53.85 -25.39 23.14
C ASN A 190 -52.46 -25.99 22.81
N TYR A 191 -52.27 -27.28 23.08
CA TYR A 191 -51.03 -28.02 22.77
C TYR A 191 -50.65 -27.95 21.28
N ASP A 192 -51.62 -28.02 20.37
CA ASP A 192 -51.37 -27.99 18.93
C ASP A 192 -50.79 -26.64 18.46
N ASP A 193 -51.20 -25.54 19.11
CA ASP A 193 -50.68 -24.21 18.82
C ASP A 193 -49.17 -24.08 19.13
N LEU A 194 -48.71 -24.81 20.16
CA LEU A 194 -47.31 -24.86 20.56
C LEU A 194 -46.51 -25.85 19.68
N LYS A 195 -47.11 -26.99 19.31
CA LYS A 195 -46.48 -28.02 18.47
C LYS A 195 -46.23 -27.55 17.03
N GLN A 196 -47.21 -26.89 16.42
CA GLN A 196 -47.07 -26.36 15.05
C GLN A 196 -45.93 -25.32 14.95
N ARG A 197 -45.68 -24.55 16.01
CA ARG A 197 -44.57 -23.57 16.04
C ARG A 197 -43.20 -24.25 16.05
N GLU A 198 -43.05 -25.36 16.77
CA GLU A 198 -41.77 -26.07 16.85
C GLU A 198 -41.44 -26.77 15.53
N GLN A 199 -42.44 -27.36 14.87
CA GLN A 199 -42.29 -27.92 13.52
C GLN A 199 -41.91 -26.88 12.46
N ARG A 200 -42.50 -25.67 12.51
CA ARG A 200 -42.12 -24.57 11.61
C ARG A 200 -40.68 -24.09 11.84
N ARG A 201 -40.23 -24.03 13.10
CA ARG A 201 -38.85 -23.63 13.45
C ARG A 201 -37.81 -24.62 12.94
N THR A 202 -38.06 -25.92 13.04
CA THR A 202 -37.11 -26.93 12.58
C THR A 202 -36.99 -26.93 11.05
N LEU A 203 -38.11 -26.76 10.33
CA LEU A 203 -38.10 -26.67 8.87
C LEU A 203 -37.37 -25.40 8.38
N GLN A 204 -37.67 -24.24 8.94
CA GLN A 204 -37.00 -22.98 8.57
C GLN A 204 -35.50 -23.02 8.83
N ARG A 205 -35.05 -23.60 9.95
CA ARG A 205 -33.62 -23.77 10.23
C ARG A 205 -32.94 -24.67 9.20
N ARG A 206 -33.57 -25.78 8.81
CA ARG A 206 -33.03 -26.69 7.77
C ARG A 206 -32.91 -25.99 6.41
N LEU A 207 -33.92 -25.20 6.02
CA LEU A 207 -33.89 -24.44 4.76
C LEU A 207 -32.76 -23.41 4.75
N ILE A 208 -32.60 -22.60 5.80
CA ILE A 208 -31.54 -21.59 5.89
C ILE A 208 -30.15 -22.24 5.82
N ILE A 209 -29.93 -23.33 6.57
CA ILE A 209 -28.65 -24.05 6.53
C ILE A 209 -28.37 -24.59 5.14
N GLY A 210 -29.37 -25.18 4.47
CA GLY A 210 -29.25 -25.69 3.11
C GLY A 210 -28.91 -24.60 2.09
N THR A 211 -29.60 -23.46 2.14
CA THR A 211 -29.34 -22.33 1.22
C THR A 211 -27.95 -21.73 1.45
N THR A 212 -27.53 -21.56 2.70
CA THR A 212 -26.19 -21.02 3.00
C THR A 212 -25.09 -21.98 2.53
N ALA A 213 -25.27 -23.29 2.74
CA ALA A 213 -24.33 -24.29 2.25
C ALA A 213 -24.20 -24.24 0.72
N LEU A 214 -25.30 -24.09 -0.01
CA LEU A 214 -25.29 -23.95 -1.47
C LEU A 214 -24.59 -22.68 -1.94
N VAL A 215 -24.81 -21.54 -1.29
CA VAL A 215 -24.12 -20.28 -1.63
C VAL A 215 -22.61 -20.40 -1.39
N VAL A 216 -22.20 -20.96 -0.25
CA VAL A 216 -20.79 -21.20 0.05
C VAL A 216 -20.16 -22.12 -0.99
N LEU A 217 -20.81 -23.23 -1.34
CA LEU A 217 -20.35 -24.14 -2.38
C LEU A 217 -20.22 -23.45 -3.73
N ALA A 218 -21.18 -22.62 -4.13
CA ALA A 218 -21.14 -21.87 -5.38
C ALA A 218 -19.99 -20.84 -5.40
N LEU A 219 -19.78 -20.11 -4.30
CA LEU A 219 -18.68 -19.15 -4.18
C LEU A 219 -17.32 -19.85 -4.18
N SER A 220 -17.17 -20.96 -3.45
CA SER A 220 -15.96 -21.77 -3.46
C SER A 220 -15.68 -22.37 -4.85
N GLY A 221 -16.72 -22.84 -5.55
CA GLY A 221 -16.62 -23.34 -6.92
C GLY A 221 -16.21 -22.24 -7.91
N SER A 222 -16.80 -21.05 -7.81
CA SER A 222 -16.43 -19.89 -8.63
C SER A 222 -14.99 -19.45 -8.36
N TRP A 223 -14.57 -19.38 -7.10
CA TRP A 223 -13.20 -19.05 -6.73
C TRP A 223 -12.21 -20.09 -7.27
N ALA A 224 -12.50 -21.39 -7.12
CA ALA A 224 -11.69 -22.47 -7.66
C ALA A 224 -11.60 -22.40 -9.20
N TYR A 225 -12.71 -22.13 -9.88
CA TYR A 225 -12.73 -21.94 -11.34
C TYR A 225 -11.88 -20.74 -11.78
N GLN A 226 -11.99 -19.59 -11.11
CA GLN A 226 -11.18 -18.41 -11.42
C GLN A 226 -9.68 -18.67 -11.20
N GLU A 227 -9.32 -19.37 -10.12
CA GLU A 227 -7.93 -19.71 -9.84
C GLU A 227 -7.36 -20.71 -10.87
N ILE A 228 -8.15 -21.70 -11.28
CA ILE A 228 -7.77 -22.64 -12.37
C ILE A 228 -7.59 -21.87 -13.68
N LYS A 229 -8.52 -20.98 -14.03
CA LYS A 229 -8.43 -20.15 -15.24
C LYS A 229 -7.18 -19.26 -15.22
N ARG A 230 -6.90 -18.59 -14.09
CA ARG A 230 -5.71 -17.76 -13.90
C ARG A 230 -4.42 -18.55 -14.11
N ARG A 231 -4.34 -19.75 -13.52
CA ARG A 231 -3.19 -20.66 -13.68
C ARG A 231 -3.04 -21.12 -15.13
N TYR A 232 -4.14 -21.42 -15.81
CA TYR A 232 -4.12 -21.79 -17.23
C TYR A 232 -3.65 -20.62 -18.11
N GLU A 233 -4.12 -19.40 -17.87
CA GLU A 233 -3.64 -18.21 -18.59
C GLU A 233 -2.16 -17.92 -18.32
N GLN A 234 -1.69 -18.14 -17.08
CA GLN A 234 -0.28 -18.11 -16.68
C GLN A 234 0.56 -19.27 -17.23
N THR A 235 0.03 -20.13 -18.11
CA THR A 235 0.87 -21.04 -18.91
C THR A 235 1.21 -20.47 -20.28
N LYS A 236 0.49 -19.43 -20.73
CA LYS A 236 0.70 -18.83 -22.04
C LYS A 236 1.85 -17.83 -22.00
N ILE A 237 2.69 -17.91 -23.02
CA ILE A 237 3.78 -16.97 -23.25
C ILE A 237 3.30 -15.69 -23.94
N SER A 238 4.06 -14.61 -23.76
CA SER A 238 3.78 -13.29 -24.32
C SER A 238 3.70 -13.31 -25.84
N THR A 239 2.96 -12.35 -26.41
CA THR A 239 2.86 -12.18 -27.88
C THR A 239 4.22 -12.04 -28.56
N ASN A 240 5.20 -11.41 -27.88
CA ASN A 240 6.55 -11.22 -28.41
C ASN A 240 7.27 -12.56 -28.64
N HIS A 241 6.92 -13.57 -27.86
CA HIS A 241 7.46 -14.92 -27.95
C HIS A 241 6.48 -15.92 -28.55
N ALA A 242 5.35 -15.49 -29.13
CA ALA A 242 4.29 -16.36 -29.61
C ALA A 242 4.76 -17.46 -30.57
N ALA A 243 5.82 -17.21 -31.36
CA ALA A 243 6.46 -18.17 -32.24
C ALA A 243 6.97 -19.44 -31.51
N PHE A 244 7.28 -19.35 -30.22
CA PHE A 244 7.77 -20.47 -29.40
C PHE A 244 6.66 -21.22 -28.66
N SER A 245 5.40 -20.80 -28.79
CA SER A 245 4.27 -21.32 -27.99
C SER A 245 4.02 -22.81 -28.19
N ALA A 246 4.37 -23.35 -29.35
CA ALA A 246 4.26 -24.76 -29.69
C ALA A 246 5.56 -25.56 -29.46
N ASN A 247 6.69 -24.90 -29.14
CA ASN A 247 7.98 -25.53 -28.99
C ASN A 247 8.67 -25.12 -27.68
N CYS A 248 8.19 -25.66 -26.56
CA CYS A 248 8.77 -25.38 -25.24
C CYS A 248 10.27 -25.71 -25.16
N ALA A 249 10.78 -26.61 -26.01
CA ALA A 249 12.20 -26.96 -26.08
C ALA A 249 13.11 -25.81 -26.57
N SER A 250 12.50 -24.75 -27.14
CA SER A 250 13.18 -23.50 -27.46
C SER A 250 13.69 -22.77 -26.21
N CYS A 251 13.06 -22.96 -25.05
CA CYS A 251 13.48 -22.30 -23.80
C CYS A 251 13.83 -23.30 -22.69
N HIS A 252 13.24 -24.50 -22.70
CA HIS A 252 13.47 -25.53 -21.70
C HIS A 252 14.27 -26.70 -22.29
N GLU A 253 15.13 -27.33 -21.49
CA GLU A 253 15.60 -28.68 -21.82
C GLU A 253 14.42 -29.67 -21.64
N LYS A 254 14.35 -30.68 -22.52
CA LYS A 254 13.25 -31.66 -22.61
C LYS A 254 12.91 -32.26 -21.23
N SER A 255 11.77 -31.84 -20.68
CA SER A 255 10.96 -32.43 -19.58
C SER A 255 11.71 -33.02 -18.37
N LEU A 256 11.61 -32.36 -17.22
CA LEU A 256 11.36 -33.12 -15.98
C LEU A 256 10.19 -34.07 -16.29
N GLY A 257 10.37 -35.39 -16.15
CA GLY A 257 9.26 -36.34 -16.26
C GLY A 257 8.10 -35.94 -15.33
N ALA A 258 6.96 -36.61 -15.43
CA ALA A 258 5.79 -36.32 -14.59
C ALA A 258 6.23 -36.07 -13.12
N PRO A 259 6.01 -34.87 -12.56
CA PRO A 259 6.59 -34.50 -11.28
C PRO A 259 6.10 -35.47 -10.23
N THR A 260 7.03 -36.04 -9.45
CA THR A 260 6.65 -36.89 -8.32
C THR A 260 5.82 -36.07 -7.32
N LEU A 261 4.98 -36.73 -6.52
CA LEU A 261 4.18 -36.07 -5.47
C LEU A 261 5.03 -35.21 -4.51
N ALA A 262 6.31 -35.55 -4.31
CA ALA A 262 7.26 -34.77 -3.54
C ALA A 262 7.71 -33.47 -4.26
N GLN A 263 7.99 -33.56 -5.57
CA GLN A 263 8.35 -32.40 -6.41
C GLN A 263 7.16 -31.44 -6.57
N LEU A 264 5.93 -31.97 -6.70
CA LEU A 264 4.71 -31.18 -6.73
C LEU A 264 4.49 -30.42 -5.41
N ARG A 265 4.75 -31.05 -4.26
CA ARG A 265 4.68 -30.37 -2.95
C ARG A 265 5.74 -29.28 -2.80
N LEU A 266 6.94 -29.47 -3.35
CA LEU A 266 8.02 -28.48 -3.35
C LEU A 266 7.72 -27.30 -4.28
N LEU A 267 7.23 -27.54 -5.50
CA LEU A 267 6.79 -26.50 -6.45
C LEU A 267 5.64 -25.65 -5.89
N VAL A 268 4.75 -26.25 -5.09
CA VAL A 268 3.65 -25.53 -4.41
C VAL A 268 4.14 -24.75 -3.19
N ARG A 269 5.20 -25.19 -2.49
CA ARG A 269 5.76 -24.50 -1.31
C ARG A 269 6.82 -23.46 -1.62
N ASN A 270 7.58 -23.61 -2.71
CA ASN A 270 8.63 -22.70 -3.14
C ASN A 270 8.79 -22.78 -4.68
N PRO A 271 8.05 -21.94 -5.44
CA PRO A 271 8.11 -21.95 -6.91
C PRO A 271 9.49 -21.59 -7.48
N SER A 272 10.36 -20.98 -6.67
CA SER A 272 11.49 -20.20 -7.19
C SER A 272 12.87 -20.82 -6.98
N HIS A 273 13.02 -22.00 -6.37
CA HIS A 273 14.35 -22.37 -5.85
C HIS A 273 14.95 -23.74 -6.14
N HIS A 274 14.23 -24.77 -6.62
CA HIS A 274 14.91 -26.04 -6.93
C HIS A 274 14.34 -26.77 -8.16
N GLY A 275 15.21 -27.05 -9.14
CA GLY A 275 14.99 -28.14 -10.12
C GLY A 275 15.39 -27.87 -11.58
N LEU A 276 15.69 -26.64 -11.98
CA LEU A 276 16.17 -26.31 -13.33
C LEU A 276 17.50 -25.58 -13.21
N SER A 277 18.53 -26.04 -13.93
CA SER A 277 19.78 -25.29 -14.06
C SER A 277 19.47 -23.95 -14.72
N PHE A 278 19.56 -22.85 -13.95
CA PHE A 278 19.31 -21.49 -14.45
C PHE A 278 20.16 -21.18 -15.70
N ALA A 279 21.41 -21.67 -15.71
CA ALA A 279 22.34 -21.50 -16.82
C ALA A 279 21.83 -22.06 -18.16
N THR A 280 20.94 -23.06 -18.16
CA THR A 280 20.42 -23.63 -19.42
C THR A 280 19.39 -22.71 -20.07
N ILE A 281 18.40 -22.24 -19.31
CA ILE A 281 17.36 -21.36 -19.87
C ILE A 281 17.95 -19.99 -20.23
N ASP A 282 18.88 -19.48 -19.43
CA ASP A 282 19.55 -18.21 -19.71
C ASP A 282 20.37 -18.27 -21.01
N ARG A 283 21.15 -19.35 -21.23
CA ARG A 283 21.86 -19.58 -22.51
C ARG A 283 20.92 -19.63 -23.72
N LYS A 284 19.72 -20.19 -23.56
CA LYS A 284 18.70 -20.19 -24.62
C LYS A 284 18.20 -18.77 -24.90
N CYS A 285 17.94 -17.96 -23.88
CA CYS A 285 17.58 -16.55 -24.04
C CYS A 285 18.70 -15.76 -24.76
N GLU A 286 19.95 -15.97 -24.35
CA GLU A 286 21.13 -15.30 -24.91
C GLU A 286 21.34 -15.59 -26.40
N SER A 287 20.88 -16.75 -26.91
CA SER A 287 20.97 -17.06 -28.35
C SER A 287 20.27 -16.03 -29.24
N CYS A 288 19.22 -15.38 -28.73
CA CYS A 288 18.46 -14.33 -29.43
C CYS A 288 18.71 -12.92 -28.83
N HIS A 289 19.07 -12.83 -27.54
CA HIS A 289 19.30 -11.57 -26.81
C HIS A 289 20.80 -11.28 -26.60
N GLN A 290 21.58 -11.21 -27.68
CA GLN A 290 23.05 -11.21 -27.65
C GLN A 290 23.73 -9.89 -27.20
N GLN A 291 22.98 -8.81 -26.99
CA GLN A 291 23.54 -7.45 -26.77
C GLN A 291 23.60 -6.98 -25.31
N HIS A 292 23.45 -7.86 -24.32
CA HIS A 292 23.37 -7.45 -22.93
C HIS A 292 24.35 -8.25 -22.07
N THR A 293 25.33 -7.57 -21.48
CA THR A 293 26.11 -8.14 -20.37
C THR A 293 25.35 -7.88 -19.08
N PHE A 294 25.18 -8.94 -18.30
CA PHE A 294 24.28 -8.92 -17.15
C PHE A 294 25.01 -8.41 -15.91
N HIS A 295 24.52 -7.26 -15.43
CA HIS A 295 24.81 -6.62 -14.15
C HIS A 295 26.15 -5.89 -14.00
N GLU A 296 26.21 -5.08 -12.93
CA GLU A 296 27.42 -4.42 -12.44
C GLU A 296 28.51 -5.44 -12.12
N ALA A 297 29.77 -5.05 -12.27
CA ALA A 297 30.92 -5.91 -11.99
C ALA A 297 30.95 -6.45 -10.53
N SER A 298 30.29 -5.77 -9.59
CA SER A 298 30.22 -6.17 -8.18
C SER A 298 29.05 -7.07 -7.81
N VAL A 299 28.32 -7.65 -8.77
CA VAL A 299 27.26 -8.62 -8.45
C VAL A 299 27.86 -9.95 -8.00
N VAL A 300 27.40 -10.42 -6.84
CA VAL A 300 27.94 -11.61 -6.14
C VAL A 300 27.16 -12.89 -6.41
N GLN A 301 25.99 -12.79 -7.06
CA GLN A 301 25.13 -13.93 -7.33
C GLN A 301 24.49 -13.79 -8.70
N ASN A 302 24.79 -14.75 -9.59
CA ASN A 302 24.10 -14.85 -10.87
C ASN A 302 22.61 -15.13 -10.65
N ARG A 303 21.77 -14.38 -11.36
CA ARG A 303 20.31 -14.52 -11.34
C ARG A 303 19.85 -14.76 -12.77
N SER A 304 18.89 -15.69 -12.92
CA SER A 304 18.33 -15.96 -14.23
C SER A 304 17.64 -14.73 -14.82
N CYS A 305 17.69 -14.60 -16.15
CA CYS A 305 16.91 -13.61 -16.89
C CYS A 305 15.45 -13.62 -16.45
N SER A 306 14.90 -14.81 -16.18
CA SER A 306 13.51 -15.03 -15.74
C SER A 306 13.14 -14.39 -14.40
N VAL A 307 14.12 -14.05 -13.56
CA VAL A 307 13.89 -13.34 -12.28
C VAL A 307 13.36 -11.94 -12.56
N CYS A 308 13.95 -11.25 -13.54
CA CYS A 308 13.57 -9.90 -13.94
C CYS A 308 12.55 -9.90 -15.09
N HIS A 309 12.79 -10.73 -16.10
CA HIS A 309 11.98 -10.89 -17.32
C HIS A 309 11.04 -12.08 -17.19
N GLN A 310 9.91 -11.86 -16.53
CA GLN A 310 8.94 -12.92 -16.27
C GLN A 310 8.10 -13.21 -17.52
N GLU A 311 8.26 -14.42 -18.04
CA GLU A 311 7.41 -15.00 -19.08
C GLU A 311 6.28 -15.83 -18.44
N HIS A 312 5.38 -16.38 -19.25
CA HIS A 312 4.22 -17.16 -18.80
C HIS A 312 3.23 -16.33 -17.95
N GLN A 313 3.09 -15.04 -18.27
CA GLN A 313 2.15 -14.14 -17.59
C GLN A 313 0.89 -13.86 -18.43
N GLY A 314 0.66 -14.68 -19.47
CA GLY A 314 -0.43 -14.53 -20.42
C GLY A 314 0.05 -13.97 -21.77
N LEU A 315 -0.92 -13.65 -22.63
CA LEU A 315 -0.66 -13.22 -24.02
C LEU A 315 -0.23 -11.76 -24.15
N ALA A 316 -0.30 -10.96 -23.09
CA ALA A 316 0.17 -9.57 -23.16
C ALA A 316 1.68 -9.52 -23.47
N PRO A 317 2.19 -8.44 -24.10
CA PRO A 317 3.62 -8.21 -24.18
C PRO A 317 4.27 -8.34 -22.81
N MET A 318 5.50 -8.86 -22.77
CA MET A 318 6.22 -9.05 -21.52
C MET A 318 6.27 -7.73 -20.76
N LYS A 319 5.85 -7.76 -19.50
CA LYS A 319 5.79 -6.57 -18.67
C LYS A 319 7.20 -6.06 -18.40
N MET A 320 7.29 -4.73 -18.35
CA MET A 320 8.43 -4.01 -17.82
C MET A 320 8.81 -4.53 -16.43
N VAL A 321 10.12 -4.61 -16.13
CA VAL A 321 10.65 -5.12 -14.86
C VAL A 321 10.16 -4.23 -13.71
N ALA A 322 9.48 -4.83 -12.73
CA ALA A 322 9.02 -4.08 -11.56
C ALA A 322 10.14 -3.97 -10.51
N SER A 323 10.03 -2.96 -9.66
CA SER A 323 11.03 -2.63 -8.64
C SER A 323 11.16 -3.72 -7.58
N SER A 324 10.12 -4.54 -7.39
CA SER A 324 10.17 -5.71 -6.52
C SER A 324 11.24 -6.71 -6.92
N GLN A 325 11.48 -6.89 -8.24
CA GLN A 325 12.51 -7.77 -8.76
C GLN A 325 13.90 -7.20 -8.47
N CYS A 326 14.08 -5.88 -8.52
CA CYS A 326 15.33 -5.24 -8.09
C CYS A 326 15.50 -5.33 -6.56
N ALA A 327 14.42 -5.08 -5.81
CA ALA A 327 14.41 -5.06 -4.35
C ALA A 327 14.69 -6.44 -3.74
N SER A 328 14.46 -7.56 -4.45
CA SER A 328 14.83 -8.89 -3.94
C SER A 328 16.32 -9.04 -3.63
N CYS A 329 17.16 -8.22 -4.27
CA CYS A 329 18.59 -8.13 -3.99
C CYS A 329 18.95 -6.82 -3.28
N HIS A 330 18.46 -5.68 -3.76
CA HIS A 330 18.81 -4.36 -3.20
C HIS A 330 18.23 -4.09 -1.81
N ASN A 331 17.19 -4.81 -1.39
CA ASN A 331 16.66 -4.73 -0.02
C ASN A 331 17.19 -5.85 0.89
N ASN A 332 18.27 -6.53 0.48
CA ASN A 332 18.92 -7.59 1.26
C ASN A 332 20.32 -7.15 1.71
N SER A 333 20.51 -6.97 3.01
CA SER A 333 21.77 -6.49 3.58
C SER A 333 22.95 -7.44 3.35
N VAL A 334 22.71 -8.75 3.35
CA VAL A 334 23.77 -9.75 3.15
C VAL A 334 24.30 -9.68 1.72
N ILE A 335 23.39 -9.62 0.73
CA ILE A 335 23.78 -9.50 -0.69
C ILE A 335 24.51 -8.17 -0.93
N MET A 336 24.00 -7.08 -0.37
CA MET A 336 24.60 -5.76 -0.56
C MET A 336 25.97 -5.62 0.13
N GLU A 337 26.16 -6.23 1.30
CA GLU A 337 27.47 -6.26 1.98
C GLU A 337 28.50 -7.05 1.15
N ALA A 338 28.12 -8.22 0.66
CA ALA A 338 28.99 -9.02 -0.21
C ALA A 338 29.35 -8.27 -1.50
N ALA A 339 28.38 -7.58 -2.11
CA ALA A 339 28.62 -6.74 -3.30
C ALA A 339 29.57 -5.58 -3.00
N ALA A 340 29.48 -4.98 -1.81
CA ALA A 340 30.41 -3.94 -1.38
C ALA A 340 31.85 -4.49 -1.27
N GLN A 341 32.00 -5.67 -0.66
CA GLN A 341 33.30 -6.34 -0.49
C GLN A 341 33.96 -6.69 -1.82
N GLN A 342 33.20 -7.29 -2.75
CA GLN A 342 33.69 -7.56 -4.10
C GLN A 342 34.03 -6.26 -4.82
N GLY A 343 33.15 -5.27 -4.79
CA GLY A 343 33.32 -4.02 -5.51
C GLY A 343 34.45 -3.11 -4.98
N MET A 344 34.97 -3.35 -3.78
CA MET A 344 36.18 -2.68 -3.26
C MET A 344 37.47 -3.24 -3.87
N GLN A 345 37.43 -4.45 -4.46
CA GLN A 345 38.60 -5.11 -5.04
C GLN A 345 38.70 -4.90 -6.56
N LEU A 346 37.65 -4.34 -7.17
CA LEU A 346 37.58 -4.15 -8.62
C LEU A 346 38.07 -2.75 -9.03
N PRO A 347 38.75 -2.62 -10.18
CA PRO A 347 39.16 -1.33 -10.71
C PRO A 347 37.94 -0.45 -11.05
N ARG A 348 38.10 0.87 -10.95
CA ARG A 348 36.98 1.83 -11.10
C ARG A 348 36.37 1.78 -12.50
N GLU A 349 37.18 1.47 -13.50
CA GLU A 349 36.84 1.37 -14.91
C GLU A 349 35.76 0.30 -15.17
N GLU A 350 35.69 -0.74 -14.34
CA GLU A 350 34.69 -1.79 -14.46
C GLU A 350 33.27 -1.32 -14.09
N PHE A 351 33.14 -0.18 -13.41
CA PHE A 351 31.85 0.41 -13.04
C PHE A 351 31.35 1.46 -14.04
N HIS A 352 32.16 1.84 -15.03
CA HIS A 352 31.79 2.85 -16.02
C HIS A 352 31.02 2.20 -17.16
N ARG A 353 29.69 2.25 -17.09
CA ARG A 353 28.80 1.55 -18.03
C ARG A 353 28.64 2.20 -19.40
N HIS A 354 29.13 3.42 -19.64
CA HIS A 354 28.91 4.08 -20.93
C HIS A 354 30.16 4.87 -21.33
N SER A 355 30.80 4.51 -22.44
CA SER A 355 31.66 5.44 -23.16
C SER A 355 30.79 6.57 -23.69
N GLN A 356 30.94 7.75 -23.10
CA GLN A 356 30.29 8.94 -23.63
C GLN A 356 30.86 9.23 -25.02
N PRO A 357 30.08 9.82 -25.95
CA PRO A 357 30.65 10.32 -27.20
C PRO A 357 31.87 11.18 -26.89
N PRO A 358 33.01 11.03 -27.58
CA PRO A 358 34.26 11.74 -27.25
C PRO A 358 34.14 13.27 -27.23
N GLN A 359 33.07 13.80 -27.82
CA GLN A 359 32.81 15.21 -28.01
C GLN A 359 32.01 15.83 -26.84
N GLN A 360 31.51 15.03 -25.90
CA GLN A 360 30.70 15.50 -24.79
C GLN A 360 31.54 15.79 -23.55
N VAL A 361 31.36 16.98 -22.95
CA VAL A 361 31.98 17.32 -21.67
C VAL A 361 31.10 16.79 -20.54
N THR A 362 31.52 15.69 -19.92
CA THR A 362 30.84 15.11 -18.76
C THR A 362 31.56 15.43 -17.46
N PHE A 363 30.79 15.43 -16.38
CA PHE A 363 31.32 15.60 -15.03
C PHE A 363 31.17 14.29 -14.26
N ASP A 364 32.29 13.56 -14.13
CA ASP A 364 32.32 12.28 -13.44
C ASP A 364 32.85 12.46 -12.01
N LEU A 365 32.05 12.00 -11.04
CA LEU A 365 32.44 11.98 -9.65
C LEU A 365 33.05 10.64 -9.27
N PRO A 366 34.03 10.62 -8.35
CA PRO A 366 34.58 9.37 -7.87
C PRO A 366 33.49 8.53 -7.18
N ARG A 367 33.46 7.23 -7.52
CA ARG A 367 32.66 6.23 -6.80
C ARG A 367 33.23 6.07 -5.37
N PRO A 368 32.38 6.02 -4.32
CA PRO A 368 32.82 5.64 -2.98
C PRO A 368 33.44 4.24 -2.96
N ASP A 369 34.39 3.97 -2.07
CA ASP A 369 35.09 2.67 -2.03
C ASP A 369 34.12 1.48 -1.92
N ARG A 370 33.16 1.56 -0.99
CA ARG A 370 32.10 0.56 -0.79
C ARG A 370 31.02 0.54 -1.88
N GLY A 371 31.07 1.47 -2.83
CA GLY A 371 30.03 1.69 -3.83
C GLY A 371 28.70 2.20 -3.26
N TYR A 372 27.64 2.09 -4.06
CA TYR A 372 26.27 2.47 -3.70
C TYR A 372 25.45 1.26 -3.23
N THR A 373 25.95 0.56 -2.21
CA THR A 373 25.44 -0.73 -1.72
C THR A 373 24.55 -0.59 -0.48
N GLN A 374 23.93 0.56 -0.25
CA GLN A 374 22.96 0.71 0.83
C GLN A 374 21.67 -0.02 0.48
N THR A 375 21.00 -0.61 1.48
CA THR A 375 19.73 -1.29 1.22
C THR A 375 18.58 -0.31 1.07
N PHE A 376 17.69 -0.58 0.12
CA PHE A 376 16.46 0.19 -0.06
C PHE A 376 15.35 -0.67 -0.69
N PRO A 377 14.08 -0.47 -0.31
CA PRO A 377 12.95 -1.23 -0.85
C PRO A 377 12.32 -0.61 -2.11
N SER A 378 12.47 0.71 -2.33
CA SER A 378 11.89 1.41 -3.48
C SER A 378 12.51 2.79 -3.68
N PHE A 379 12.14 3.49 -4.75
CA PHE A 379 12.60 4.86 -5.01
C PHE A 379 12.16 5.86 -3.92
N TRP A 380 10.90 5.82 -3.52
CA TRP A 380 10.34 6.75 -2.53
C TRP A 380 10.69 6.41 -1.08
N GLN A 381 11.19 5.18 -0.82
CA GLN A 381 11.61 4.75 0.52
C GLN A 381 13.09 4.39 0.54
N ARG A 382 13.90 5.12 1.30
CA ARG A 382 15.32 4.83 1.55
C ARG A 382 16.23 4.75 0.32
N HIS A 383 15.76 5.02 -0.90
CA HIS A 383 16.67 5.25 -2.02
C HIS A 383 17.65 6.38 -1.67
N PRO A 384 18.95 6.24 -1.96
CA PRO A 384 19.94 7.28 -1.68
C PRO A 384 19.62 8.57 -2.45
N GLU A 385 20.07 9.70 -1.90
CA GLU A 385 20.06 10.97 -2.63
C GLU A 385 21.04 10.93 -3.81
N PHE A 386 20.76 11.72 -4.86
CA PHE A 386 21.65 11.83 -6.01
C PHE A 386 23.03 12.35 -5.57
N GLN A 387 24.09 11.78 -6.14
CA GLN A 387 25.45 12.01 -5.65
C GLN A 387 25.85 13.49 -5.65
N LEU A 388 25.48 14.24 -6.69
CA LEU A 388 25.73 15.68 -6.80
C LEU A 388 25.22 16.45 -5.58
N ASN A 389 24.00 16.15 -5.15
CA ASN A 389 23.36 16.79 -4.01
C ASN A 389 23.95 16.27 -2.69
N ARG A 390 24.13 14.95 -2.57
CA ARG A 390 24.69 14.33 -1.36
C ARG A 390 26.09 14.85 -1.03
N GLN A 391 26.91 15.10 -2.05
CA GLN A 391 28.29 15.59 -1.91
C GLN A 391 28.40 17.12 -2.01
N HIS A 392 27.28 17.85 -2.18
CA HIS A 392 27.25 19.31 -2.33
C HIS A 392 28.25 19.82 -3.37
N VAL A 393 28.27 19.14 -4.52
CA VAL A 393 29.21 19.41 -5.60
C VAL A 393 28.97 20.82 -6.15
N ARG A 394 30.05 21.52 -6.49
CA ARG A 394 30.03 22.86 -7.10
C ARG A 394 30.48 22.74 -8.55
N ASP A 395 29.89 23.56 -9.42
CA ASP A 395 30.35 23.66 -10.81
C ASP A 395 31.78 24.23 -10.83
N PRO A 396 32.76 23.57 -11.48
CA PRO A 396 34.12 24.08 -11.57
C PRO A 396 34.27 25.28 -12.52
N ASP A 397 33.24 25.65 -13.29
CA ASP A 397 33.27 26.84 -14.14
C ASP A 397 33.38 28.12 -13.30
N VAL A 398 34.13 29.09 -13.84
CA VAL A 398 34.42 30.39 -13.25
C VAL A 398 33.78 31.55 -14.01
N LEU A 399 32.99 31.26 -15.04
CA LEU A 399 32.14 32.23 -15.70
C LEU A 399 31.25 32.90 -14.65
N ARG A 400 31.11 34.22 -14.71
CA ARG A 400 30.24 34.99 -13.83
C ARG A 400 28.86 35.08 -14.47
N PHE A 401 27.97 34.19 -14.05
CA PHE A 401 26.59 34.18 -14.48
C PHE A 401 25.67 34.06 -13.27
N ASN A 402 24.58 34.83 -13.30
CA ASN A 402 23.64 34.94 -12.20
C ASN A 402 22.22 34.85 -12.77
N HIS A 403 21.59 33.68 -12.62
CA HIS A 403 20.24 33.46 -13.11
C HIS A 403 19.25 34.46 -12.50
N GLN A 404 19.31 34.67 -11.17
CA GLN A 404 18.42 35.62 -10.48
C GLN A 404 18.45 37.02 -11.11
N ARG A 405 19.62 37.53 -11.50
CA ARG A 405 19.74 38.82 -12.17
C ARG A 405 19.04 38.85 -13.53
N HIS A 406 19.13 37.77 -14.31
CA HIS A 406 18.53 37.67 -15.65
C HIS A 406 17.00 37.53 -15.61
N PHE A 407 16.43 37.08 -14.49
CA PHE A 407 14.99 37.03 -14.27
C PHE A 407 14.41 38.28 -13.60
N ALA A 408 15.24 39.29 -13.31
CA ALA A 408 14.78 40.52 -12.69
C ALA A 408 13.93 41.38 -13.64
N THR A 409 12.97 42.12 -13.10
CA THR A 409 11.96 42.87 -13.86
C THR A 409 12.50 44.10 -14.58
N ASP A 410 13.69 44.56 -14.21
CA ASP A 410 14.38 45.71 -14.79
C ASP A 410 15.28 45.34 -15.98
N ILE A 411 15.36 44.04 -16.33
CA ILE A 411 16.07 43.58 -17.53
C ILE A 411 15.25 43.87 -18.79
N ARG A 412 15.92 44.28 -19.86
CA ARG A 412 15.31 44.54 -21.18
C ARG A 412 14.55 43.30 -21.68
N LEU A 413 13.33 43.54 -22.17
CA LEU A 413 12.51 42.50 -22.78
C LEU A 413 13.10 42.03 -24.11
N LYS A 414 13.13 40.71 -24.31
CA LYS A 414 13.50 40.07 -25.58
C LYS A 414 12.23 39.88 -26.40
N ASN A 415 12.14 40.53 -27.56
CA ASN A 415 10.94 40.52 -28.42
C ASN A 415 9.63 40.86 -27.68
N GLY A 416 9.70 41.82 -26.74
CA GLY A 416 8.55 42.24 -25.94
C GLY A 416 8.15 41.28 -24.81
N LYS A 417 8.95 40.25 -24.51
CA LYS A 417 8.72 39.31 -23.41
C LYS A 417 9.88 39.30 -22.42
N SER A 418 9.56 39.03 -21.16
CA SER A 418 10.57 38.74 -20.14
C SER A 418 11.30 37.45 -20.47
N LEU A 419 12.55 37.33 -20.03
CA LEU A 419 13.32 36.10 -20.23
C LEU A 419 12.70 34.94 -19.44
N ASP A 420 12.73 33.77 -20.05
CA ASP A 420 12.37 32.48 -19.47
C ASP A 420 13.52 31.46 -19.62
N CYS A 421 13.34 30.24 -19.10
CA CYS A 421 14.36 29.20 -19.25
C CYS A 421 14.64 28.88 -20.73
N ASP A 422 13.61 28.89 -21.58
CA ASP A 422 13.73 28.55 -23.00
C ASP A 422 14.53 29.59 -23.78
N SER A 423 14.57 30.84 -23.29
CA SER A 423 15.31 31.94 -23.90
C SER A 423 16.79 31.63 -24.08
N CYS A 424 17.35 30.77 -23.22
CA CYS A 424 18.73 30.29 -23.28
C CYS A 424 18.85 28.78 -23.47
N HIS A 425 17.97 27.97 -22.86
CA HIS A 425 18.04 26.52 -22.93
C HIS A 425 17.11 25.99 -24.03
N LYS A 426 17.71 25.54 -25.13
CA LYS A 426 16.95 24.92 -26.24
C LYS A 426 17.03 23.40 -26.18
N PRO A 427 15.89 22.67 -26.24
CA PRO A 427 15.90 21.22 -26.28
C PRO A 427 16.58 20.71 -27.55
N ASP A 428 17.13 19.50 -27.49
CA ASP A 428 17.54 18.77 -28.68
C ASP A 428 16.33 18.32 -29.53
N CYS A 429 16.59 17.73 -30.69
CA CYS A 429 15.54 17.31 -31.62
C CYS A 429 14.58 16.26 -31.04
N GLU A 430 15.03 15.45 -30.07
CA GLU A 430 14.19 14.46 -29.38
C GLU A 430 13.46 15.06 -28.16
N GLY A 431 13.79 16.29 -27.78
CA GLY A 431 13.31 16.94 -26.57
C GLY A 431 13.76 16.26 -25.29
N ARG A 432 14.71 15.32 -25.37
CA ARG A 432 15.14 14.52 -24.22
C ARG A 432 16.10 15.32 -23.36
N PHE A 433 17.01 16.03 -24.01
CA PHE A 433 18.01 16.84 -23.35
C PHE A 433 18.05 18.26 -23.93
N TYR A 434 18.97 19.08 -23.42
CA TYR A 434 19.23 20.43 -23.91
C TYR A 434 20.55 20.51 -24.66
N GLN A 435 20.58 21.43 -25.62
CA GLN A 435 21.74 21.78 -26.43
C GLN A 435 22.76 22.59 -25.61
N ARG A 436 24.02 22.57 -26.06
CA ARG A 436 25.10 23.34 -25.45
C ARG A 436 24.88 24.84 -25.64
N ILE A 437 25.01 25.59 -24.56
CA ILE A 437 24.96 27.06 -24.61
C ILE A 437 26.22 27.62 -25.25
N THR A 438 26.06 28.63 -26.11
CA THR A 438 27.16 29.37 -26.71
C THR A 438 26.91 30.87 -26.62
N PHE A 439 27.98 31.66 -26.55
CA PHE A 439 27.87 33.12 -26.51
C PHE A 439 27.08 33.67 -27.70
N ALA A 440 27.42 33.21 -28.92
CA ALA A 440 26.81 33.70 -30.15
C ALA A 440 25.30 33.44 -30.22
N ALA A 441 24.86 32.25 -29.80
CA ALA A 441 23.45 31.88 -29.87
C ALA A 441 22.61 32.42 -28.70
N ASN A 442 23.20 32.56 -27.50
CA ASN A 442 22.43 32.74 -26.26
C ASN A 442 22.69 34.07 -25.56
N CYS A 443 23.87 34.68 -25.71
CA CYS A 443 24.27 35.87 -24.95
C CYS A 443 24.35 37.12 -25.84
N GLN A 444 24.89 36.98 -27.05
CA GLN A 444 25.31 38.10 -27.91
C GLN A 444 24.18 39.08 -28.27
N GLU A 445 22.94 38.61 -28.34
CA GLU A 445 21.77 39.44 -28.65
C GLU A 445 21.53 40.54 -27.61
N CYS A 446 21.78 40.26 -26.32
CA CYS A 446 21.63 41.23 -25.23
C CYS A 446 22.99 41.79 -24.77
N HIS A 447 24.04 40.96 -24.78
CA HIS A 447 25.40 41.32 -24.42
C HIS A 447 26.24 41.61 -25.65
N SER A 448 26.04 42.78 -26.25
CA SER A 448 26.79 43.17 -27.45
C SER A 448 28.27 43.42 -27.12
N LEU A 449 29.20 42.81 -27.86
CA LEU A 449 30.64 43.09 -27.74
C LEU A 449 31.04 44.40 -28.44
N GLN A 450 30.13 45.37 -28.45
CA GLN A 450 30.38 46.69 -28.98
C GLN A 450 31.40 47.40 -28.08
N PHE A 451 32.33 48.14 -28.68
CA PHE A 451 33.31 48.95 -27.94
C PHE A 451 33.28 50.44 -28.33
N ASP A 452 32.71 50.77 -29.49
CA ASP A 452 32.58 52.14 -29.99
C ASP A 452 31.10 52.54 -30.14
N PRO A 453 30.58 53.48 -29.32
CA PRO A 453 29.20 53.95 -29.37
C PRO A 453 28.78 54.53 -30.73
N ARG A 454 29.72 54.99 -31.55
CA ARG A 454 29.42 55.60 -32.86
C ARG A 454 29.31 54.58 -33.98
N ASN A 455 29.87 53.39 -33.79
CA ASN A 455 29.92 52.32 -34.78
C ASN A 455 29.35 51.01 -34.23
N LEU A 456 28.03 51.00 -33.95
CA LEU A 456 27.32 49.90 -33.26
C LEU A 456 27.53 48.50 -33.88
N LYS A 457 27.79 48.44 -35.19
CA LYS A 457 27.98 47.19 -35.95
C LYS A 457 29.43 46.67 -35.93
N LEU A 458 30.39 47.48 -35.47
CA LEU A 458 31.78 47.07 -35.31
C LEU A 458 31.98 46.55 -33.88
N THR A 459 32.00 45.23 -33.73
CA THR A 459 32.08 44.55 -32.43
C THR A 459 33.42 43.83 -32.28
N LEU A 460 33.89 43.68 -31.04
CA LEU A 460 35.02 42.82 -30.74
C LEU A 460 34.71 41.36 -31.07
N PRO A 461 35.68 40.58 -31.55
CA PRO A 461 35.51 39.15 -31.71
C PRO A 461 35.46 38.46 -30.35
N HIS A 462 34.47 37.58 -30.13
CA HIS A 462 34.45 36.69 -28.95
C HIS A 462 35.43 35.52 -29.15
N ALA A 463 36.72 35.81 -28.96
CA ALA A 463 37.82 34.94 -29.36
C ALA A 463 38.88 34.83 -28.24
N SER A 464 40.02 34.19 -28.55
CA SER A 464 41.15 34.17 -27.63
C SER A 464 41.65 35.60 -27.34
N ALA A 465 42.20 35.83 -26.15
CA ALA A 465 42.74 37.14 -25.77
C ALA A 465 43.77 37.66 -26.78
N ALA A 466 44.57 36.76 -27.39
CA ALA A 466 45.52 37.12 -28.44
C ALA A 466 44.84 37.62 -29.73
N MET A 467 43.71 37.02 -30.14
CA MET A 467 42.94 37.50 -31.29
C MET A 467 42.28 38.84 -31.01
N VAL A 468 41.76 39.05 -29.80
CA VAL A 468 41.20 40.35 -29.39
C VAL A 468 42.30 41.41 -29.36
N HIS A 469 43.46 41.11 -28.76
CA HIS A 469 44.61 42.00 -28.79
C HIS A 469 45.04 42.33 -30.24
N GLY A 470 45.12 41.34 -31.13
CA GLY A 470 45.44 41.57 -32.54
C GLY A 470 44.40 42.44 -33.27
N PHE A 471 43.10 42.26 -32.97
CA PHE A 471 42.03 43.12 -33.47
C PHE A 471 42.23 44.58 -33.01
N LEU A 472 42.55 44.79 -31.73
CA LEU A 472 42.79 46.12 -31.17
C LEU A 472 44.04 46.79 -31.73
N SER A 473 45.12 46.02 -31.90
CA SER A 473 46.37 46.49 -32.51
C SER A 473 46.24 46.83 -34.00
N THR A 474 45.15 46.40 -34.66
CA THR A 474 44.87 46.65 -36.08
C THR A 474 43.59 47.46 -36.33
N LEU A 475 43.12 48.22 -35.33
CA LEU A 475 41.92 49.07 -35.45
C LEU A 475 41.84 49.95 -36.71
N PRO A 476 42.93 50.56 -37.24
CA PRO A 476 42.84 51.30 -38.50
C PRO A 476 42.29 50.45 -39.66
N THR A 477 42.77 49.21 -39.78
CA THR A 477 42.29 48.24 -40.77
C THR A 477 40.85 47.84 -40.48
N GLN A 478 40.50 47.58 -39.22
CA GLN A 478 39.14 47.21 -38.83
C GLN A 478 38.11 48.28 -39.20
N TYR A 479 38.43 49.57 -38.99
CA TYR A 479 37.57 50.68 -39.39
C TYR A 479 37.48 50.83 -40.92
N ALA A 480 38.58 50.63 -41.64
CA ALA A 480 38.57 50.71 -43.10
C ALA A 480 37.69 49.62 -43.72
N GLU A 481 37.86 48.38 -43.28
CA GLU A 481 37.04 47.24 -43.72
C GLU A 481 35.56 47.43 -43.35
N PHE A 482 35.29 47.92 -42.13
CA PHE A 482 33.95 48.25 -41.69
C PHE A 482 33.29 49.31 -42.59
N ALA A 483 34.00 50.39 -42.92
CA ALA A 483 33.49 51.46 -43.76
C ALA A 483 33.14 50.97 -45.18
N LEU A 484 33.98 50.13 -45.77
CA LEU A 484 33.72 49.53 -47.08
C LEU A 484 32.53 48.56 -47.02
N LYS A 485 32.49 47.67 -46.02
CA LYS A 485 31.45 46.66 -45.86
C LYS A 485 30.06 47.29 -45.68
N GLU A 486 29.98 48.31 -44.83
CA GLU A 486 28.74 49.04 -44.55
C GLU A 486 28.45 50.16 -45.56
N LYS A 487 29.31 50.35 -46.58
CA LYS A 487 29.19 51.38 -47.62
C LYS A 487 29.11 52.81 -47.06
N ILE A 488 29.87 53.07 -46.00
CA ILE A 488 29.93 54.37 -45.31
C ILE A 488 30.88 55.35 -46.02
N ALA A 489 31.97 54.84 -46.59
CA ALA A 489 32.98 55.65 -47.28
C ALA A 489 33.49 54.94 -48.55
N SER A 490 33.81 55.71 -49.58
CA SER A 490 34.49 55.21 -50.78
C SER A 490 35.99 54.99 -50.52
N PRO A 491 36.71 54.23 -51.37
CA PRO A 491 38.15 53.97 -51.18
C PRO A 491 39.00 55.23 -50.98
N ASP A 492 38.68 56.32 -51.67
CA ASP A 492 39.42 57.59 -51.58
C ASP A 492 39.16 58.34 -50.26
N GLU A 493 38.01 58.10 -49.63
CA GLU A 493 37.59 58.73 -48.37
C GLU A 493 38.04 57.94 -47.13
N LEU A 494 38.52 56.70 -47.31
CA LEU A 494 38.90 55.80 -46.21
C LEU A 494 39.95 56.40 -45.26
N PRO A 495 41.05 57.02 -45.72
CA PRO A 495 42.07 57.54 -44.80
C PRO A 495 41.49 58.60 -43.86
N ALA A 496 40.67 59.52 -44.40
CA ALA A 496 40.02 60.57 -43.62
C ALA A 496 38.99 60.00 -42.63
N PHE A 497 38.20 59.01 -43.06
CA PHE A 497 37.26 58.31 -42.19
C PHE A 497 37.98 57.63 -41.01
N VAL A 498 39.01 56.82 -41.28
CA VAL A 498 39.75 56.07 -40.27
C VAL A 498 40.42 56.99 -39.26
N THR A 499 41.09 58.06 -39.71
CA THR A 499 41.70 59.05 -38.82
C THR A 499 40.65 59.69 -37.91
N LYS A 500 39.49 60.05 -38.46
CA LYS A 500 38.38 60.62 -37.67
C LYS A 500 37.89 59.65 -36.60
N GLN A 501 37.65 58.38 -36.93
CA GLN A 501 37.17 57.38 -35.96
C GLN A 501 38.20 57.12 -34.85
N LEU A 502 39.48 57.02 -35.18
CA LEU A 502 40.54 56.78 -34.18
C LEU A 502 40.72 57.97 -33.22
N THR A 503 40.64 59.20 -33.72
CA THR A 503 40.67 60.40 -32.87
C THR A 503 39.47 60.41 -31.91
N GLN A 504 38.28 60.17 -32.45
CA GLN A 504 37.03 60.12 -31.68
C GLN A 504 37.01 58.99 -30.64
N LEU A 505 37.65 57.85 -30.94
CA LEU A 505 37.81 56.75 -29.99
C LEU A 505 38.79 57.15 -28.88
N ARG A 506 39.97 57.70 -29.21
CA ARG A 506 40.96 58.15 -28.20
C ARG A 506 40.39 59.19 -27.24
N GLU A 507 39.57 60.12 -27.72
CA GLU A 507 38.87 61.09 -26.87
C GLU A 507 37.94 60.42 -25.85
N LEU A 508 37.32 59.30 -26.22
CA LEU A 508 36.40 58.55 -25.36
C LEU A 508 37.15 57.69 -24.32
N VAL A 509 38.20 57.00 -24.74
CA VAL A 509 38.81 55.90 -23.94
C VAL A 509 40.21 56.18 -23.43
N GLY A 510 40.91 57.19 -23.94
CA GLY A 510 42.29 57.55 -23.57
C GLY A 510 43.34 57.00 -24.54
N SER A 511 44.47 56.54 -24.00
CA SER A 511 45.54 55.90 -24.79
C SER A 511 45.13 54.51 -25.29
N GLY A 512 45.89 53.95 -26.24
CA GLY A 512 45.66 52.58 -26.74
C GLY A 512 45.78 51.53 -25.64
N GLU A 513 46.77 51.66 -24.76
CA GLU A 513 46.97 50.77 -23.60
C GLU A 513 45.83 50.90 -22.58
N ASP A 514 45.38 52.11 -22.29
CA ASP A 514 44.23 52.34 -21.39
C ASP A 514 42.95 51.72 -21.95
N PHE A 515 42.76 51.80 -23.26
CA PHE A 515 41.60 51.23 -23.92
C PHE A 515 41.59 49.71 -23.86
N GLU A 516 42.72 49.07 -24.21
CA GLU A 516 42.86 47.62 -24.12
C GLU A 516 42.66 47.14 -22.67
N ARG A 517 43.24 47.86 -21.70
CA ARG A 517 43.05 47.56 -20.27
C ARG A 517 41.58 47.64 -19.87
N LYS A 518 40.84 48.64 -20.35
CA LYS A 518 39.39 48.76 -20.11
C LYS A 518 38.62 47.58 -20.73
N ILE A 519 38.98 47.14 -21.93
CA ILE A 519 38.38 45.95 -22.57
C ILE A 519 38.59 44.71 -21.72
N PHE A 520 39.81 44.42 -21.29
CA PHE A 520 40.04 43.15 -20.61
C PHE A 520 39.62 43.15 -19.13
N PHE A 521 39.80 44.26 -18.41
CA PHE A 521 39.71 44.27 -16.94
C PHE A 521 38.49 44.98 -16.37
N SER A 522 37.62 45.58 -17.19
CA SER A 522 36.38 46.18 -16.67
C SER A 522 35.42 45.11 -16.16
N THR A 523 35.05 45.20 -14.87
CA THR A 523 34.05 44.33 -14.22
C THR A 523 32.66 44.94 -14.21
N ASP A 524 32.51 46.19 -14.64
CA ASP A 524 31.26 46.90 -14.77
C ASP A 524 31.33 47.77 -16.04
N PRO A 525 31.02 47.19 -17.21
CA PRO A 525 31.07 47.92 -18.47
C PRO A 525 29.95 48.96 -18.59
N TYR A 526 28.98 48.98 -17.67
CA TYR A 526 27.89 49.94 -17.67
C TYR A 526 28.32 51.31 -17.15
N LYS A 527 29.38 51.40 -16.33
CA LYS A 527 29.87 52.65 -15.70
C LYS A 527 29.94 53.86 -16.64
N PRO A 528 30.43 53.76 -17.89
CA PRO A 528 30.48 54.88 -18.84
C PRO A 528 29.13 55.22 -19.49
N MET A 529 28.14 54.31 -19.40
CA MET A 529 26.82 54.43 -20.04
C MET A 529 25.69 54.75 -19.05
N HIS A 530 25.95 54.80 -17.74
CA HIS A 530 24.92 55.17 -16.74
C HIS A 530 24.30 56.56 -16.99
N ASP A 531 25.01 57.45 -17.70
CA ASP A 531 24.55 58.78 -18.09
C ASP A 531 23.93 58.84 -19.50
N ALA A 532 23.87 57.71 -20.22
CA ALA A 532 23.32 57.64 -21.57
C ALA A 532 21.80 57.43 -21.54
N GLY A 533 21.06 58.23 -22.31
CA GLY A 533 19.59 58.25 -22.32
C GLY A 533 18.94 56.90 -22.69
N PRO A 534 17.64 56.72 -22.36
CA PRO A 534 16.92 55.47 -22.58
C PRO A 534 16.86 55.12 -24.08
N GLY A 535 17.28 53.90 -24.44
CA GLY A 535 17.12 53.33 -25.78
C GLY A 535 18.40 52.98 -26.53
N LEU A 536 19.58 53.34 -26.04
CA LEU A 536 20.84 52.87 -26.62
C LEU A 536 21.09 51.39 -26.22
N PRO A 537 21.47 50.50 -27.16
CA PRO A 537 21.85 49.13 -26.82
C PRO A 537 23.03 49.17 -25.86
N ALA A 538 22.93 48.43 -24.74
CA ALA A 538 24.01 48.35 -23.77
C ALA A 538 25.27 47.75 -24.43
N SER A 539 26.39 48.42 -24.20
CA SER A 539 27.72 48.08 -24.73
C SER A 539 28.47 47.24 -23.70
N PHE A 540 28.90 46.03 -24.08
CA PHE A 540 29.56 45.06 -23.21
C PHE A 540 30.91 44.64 -23.75
N TYR A 541 31.90 45.53 -23.69
CA TYR A 541 33.27 45.21 -24.12
C TYR A 541 34.19 44.73 -22.98
N GLY A 542 33.70 44.64 -21.74
CA GLY A 542 34.50 44.24 -20.57
C GLY A 542 34.60 42.72 -20.40
N CYS A 543 35.73 42.10 -20.75
CA CYS A 543 35.92 40.65 -20.60
C CYS A 543 35.77 40.19 -19.14
N ALA A 544 36.29 40.97 -18.17
CA ALA A 544 36.22 40.66 -16.73
C ALA A 544 34.81 40.77 -16.12
N PHE A 545 33.83 41.27 -16.88
CA PHE A 545 32.42 41.22 -16.49
C PHE A 545 31.95 39.77 -16.37
N CYS A 546 32.26 38.95 -17.38
CA CYS A 546 31.88 37.54 -17.45
C CYS A 546 33.01 36.59 -17.06
N HIS A 547 34.26 36.90 -17.41
CA HIS A 547 35.38 35.99 -17.21
C HIS A 547 36.25 36.36 -16.00
N GLU A 548 36.93 35.37 -15.45
CA GLU A 548 38.12 35.62 -14.64
C GLU A 548 39.30 35.99 -15.57
N VAL A 549 39.89 37.17 -15.36
CA VAL A 549 40.97 37.69 -16.19
C VAL A 549 42.21 37.93 -15.32
N LYS A 550 43.34 37.34 -15.69
CA LYS A 550 44.62 37.45 -14.98
C LYS A 550 45.65 38.22 -15.81
N PRO A 551 46.34 39.21 -15.23
CA PRO A 551 47.44 39.89 -15.90
C PRO A 551 48.62 38.94 -16.13
N VAL A 552 49.42 39.19 -17.16
CA VAL A 552 50.67 38.47 -17.42
C VAL A 552 51.83 39.34 -16.91
N ALA A 553 52.59 38.84 -15.93
CA ALA A 553 53.56 39.65 -15.19
C ALA A 553 54.86 39.97 -15.96
N THR A 554 55.13 39.34 -17.11
CA THR A 554 56.49 39.23 -17.67
C THR A 554 56.70 39.79 -19.08
N ALA A 555 55.70 40.42 -19.71
CA ALA A 555 55.88 41.04 -21.02
C ALA A 555 55.00 42.28 -21.18
N ALA A 556 55.63 43.44 -21.41
CA ALA A 556 54.94 44.60 -21.95
C ALA A 556 54.31 44.19 -23.29
N ASN A 557 53.00 44.43 -23.46
CA ASN A 557 52.19 44.08 -24.64
C ASN A 557 51.74 42.62 -24.80
N ALA A 558 51.81 41.78 -23.76
CA ALA A 558 51.20 40.45 -23.81
C ALA A 558 49.71 40.48 -23.41
N ALA A 559 48.85 39.89 -24.25
CA ALA A 559 47.42 39.74 -23.96
C ALA A 559 47.18 39.00 -22.63
N PRO A 560 46.18 39.39 -21.82
CA PRO A 560 45.92 38.77 -20.53
C PRO A 560 45.42 37.32 -20.66
N ARG A 561 45.57 36.55 -19.58
CA ARG A 561 45.02 35.19 -19.53
C ARG A 561 43.56 35.26 -19.10
N ILE A 562 42.67 34.82 -19.99
CA ILE A 562 41.23 34.70 -19.74
C ILE A 562 40.93 33.24 -19.39
N ALA A 563 40.27 33.01 -18.26
CA ALA A 563 39.80 31.67 -17.91
C ALA A 563 38.76 31.19 -18.94
N LYS A 564 39.02 30.03 -19.52
CA LYS A 564 38.10 29.38 -20.46
C LYS A 564 36.93 28.78 -19.66
N PRO A 565 35.68 29.08 -20.01
CA PRO A 565 34.53 28.42 -19.41
C PRO A 565 34.54 26.91 -19.68
N VAL A 566 34.09 26.14 -18.69
CA VAL A 566 33.93 24.69 -18.74
C VAL A 566 32.44 24.38 -18.63
N LEU A 567 31.73 24.49 -19.75
CA LEU A 567 30.31 24.14 -19.77
C LEU A 567 30.18 22.61 -19.79
N VAL A 568 29.57 22.05 -18.75
CA VAL A 568 29.25 20.62 -18.65
C VAL A 568 27.98 20.33 -19.45
N ASP A 569 28.04 19.38 -20.38
CA ASP A 569 26.89 19.00 -21.21
C ASP A 569 25.92 18.06 -20.47
N ARG A 570 26.46 17.23 -19.56
CA ARG A 570 25.70 16.25 -18.76
C ARG A 570 26.28 16.10 -17.36
N TRP A 571 25.48 16.51 -16.37
CA TRP A 571 25.77 16.33 -14.94
C TRP A 571 25.47 14.91 -14.42
N MET A 572 24.48 14.24 -15.01
CA MET A 572 24.09 12.87 -14.64
C MET A 572 24.12 11.97 -15.90
N PRO A 573 25.31 11.59 -16.40
CA PRO A 573 25.46 10.90 -17.68
C PRO A 573 24.79 9.52 -17.75
N GLN A 574 24.53 8.92 -16.59
CA GLN A 574 23.88 7.61 -16.45
C GLN A 574 22.36 7.69 -16.24
N ALA A 575 21.78 8.90 -16.18
CA ALA A 575 20.35 9.07 -15.93
C ALA A 575 19.51 8.90 -17.21
N ASN A 576 18.39 8.18 -17.11
CA ASN A 576 17.47 7.95 -18.23
C ASN A 576 16.32 8.98 -18.29
N PHE A 577 16.48 10.15 -17.67
CA PHE A 577 15.44 11.18 -17.62
C PHE A 577 15.13 11.75 -19.02
N ASN A 578 13.87 12.14 -19.24
CA ASN A 578 13.39 12.65 -20.52
C ASN A 578 12.54 13.92 -20.31
N HIS A 579 13.04 15.07 -20.76
CA HIS A 579 12.35 16.37 -20.60
C HIS A 579 11.07 16.49 -21.42
N ALA A 580 10.99 15.89 -22.61
CA ALA A 580 9.78 15.92 -23.44
C ALA A 580 8.57 15.32 -22.73
N LYS A 581 8.77 14.28 -21.91
CA LYS A 581 7.72 13.71 -21.06
C LYS A 581 7.29 14.60 -19.88
N HIS A 582 8.05 15.66 -19.59
CA HIS A 582 7.82 16.60 -18.50
C HIS A 582 7.56 18.03 -19.00
N ALA A 583 7.21 18.22 -20.28
CA ALA A 583 7.00 19.54 -20.88
C ALA A 583 5.89 20.39 -20.21
N SER A 584 4.98 19.76 -19.47
CA SER A 584 3.92 20.44 -18.71
C SER A 584 4.33 20.89 -17.31
N VAL A 585 5.55 20.59 -16.86
CA VAL A 585 6.08 20.94 -15.53
C VAL A 585 6.97 22.19 -15.67
N LYS A 586 6.89 23.12 -14.72
CA LYS A 586 7.75 24.32 -14.76
C LYS A 586 9.18 23.91 -14.44
N CYS A 587 10.15 24.44 -15.18
CA CYS A 587 11.56 24.14 -14.95
C CYS A 587 12.01 24.46 -13.50
N ASP A 588 11.51 25.57 -12.93
CA ASP A 588 11.88 26.01 -11.59
C ASP A 588 11.38 25.07 -10.47
N ASP A 589 10.33 24.29 -10.72
CA ASP A 589 9.82 23.28 -9.77
C ASP A 589 10.85 22.16 -9.50
N CYS A 590 11.88 22.04 -10.35
CA CYS A 590 12.95 21.06 -10.24
C CYS A 590 14.34 21.71 -10.13
N HIS A 591 14.61 22.77 -10.87
CA HIS A 591 15.96 23.35 -11.00
C HIS A 591 16.22 24.54 -10.07
N HIS A 592 15.19 25.16 -9.48
CA HIS A 592 15.33 26.32 -8.57
C HIS A 592 16.25 27.44 -9.13
N ALA A 593 16.27 27.59 -10.46
CA ALA A 593 17.22 28.45 -11.17
C ALA A 593 17.03 29.93 -10.84
N MET A 594 15.79 30.36 -10.58
CA MET A 594 15.47 31.77 -10.32
C MET A 594 16.11 32.32 -9.04
N GLN A 595 16.63 31.45 -8.17
CA GLN A 595 17.28 31.81 -6.90
C GLN A 595 18.81 31.77 -6.98
N SER A 596 19.37 31.18 -8.04
CA SER A 596 20.82 31.04 -8.19
C SER A 596 21.48 32.39 -8.51
N ARG A 597 22.52 32.69 -7.74
CA ARG A 597 23.33 33.90 -7.90
C ARG A 597 24.70 33.62 -8.50
N ASN A 598 25.13 32.36 -8.52
CA ASN A 598 26.48 31.97 -8.89
C ASN A 598 26.44 30.81 -9.88
N THR A 599 27.34 30.83 -10.86
CA THR A 599 27.59 29.71 -11.79
C THR A 599 28.00 28.44 -11.05
N SER A 600 28.68 28.56 -9.92
CA SER A 600 29.09 27.40 -9.12
C SER A 600 27.94 26.62 -8.48
N ASP A 601 26.70 27.12 -8.55
CA ASP A 601 25.50 26.41 -8.11
C ASP A 601 25.07 25.38 -9.17
N ILE A 602 25.16 24.08 -8.85
CA ILE A 602 24.65 23.02 -9.73
C ILE A 602 23.14 22.89 -9.55
N LEU A 603 22.39 23.42 -10.50
CA LEU A 603 20.93 23.48 -10.47
C LEU A 603 20.25 22.17 -10.89
N MET A 604 20.71 21.03 -10.38
CA MET A 604 20.10 19.73 -10.64
C MET A 604 19.05 19.39 -9.56
N PRO A 605 17.94 18.70 -9.91
CA PRO A 605 16.90 18.38 -8.93
C PRO A 605 17.40 17.47 -7.81
N ILE A 606 16.75 17.54 -6.65
CA ILE A 606 16.93 16.56 -5.56
C ILE A 606 15.90 15.44 -5.67
N LYS A 607 16.17 14.28 -5.05
CA LYS A 607 15.25 13.14 -5.03
C LYS A 607 13.84 13.54 -4.58
N ALA A 608 13.74 14.45 -3.62
CA ALA A 608 12.46 14.90 -3.08
C ALA A 608 11.54 15.50 -4.15
N ASN A 609 12.05 16.29 -5.11
CA ASN A 609 11.26 16.83 -6.23
C ASN A 609 10.60 15.68 -7.01
N CYS A 610 11.36 14.65 -7.35
CA CYS A 610 10.87 13.52 -8.12
C CYS A 610 9.83 12.68 -7.36
N VAL A 611 10.02 12.45 -6.06
CA VAL A 611 9.13 11.61 -5.22
C VAL A 611 7.73 12.20 -5.06
N THR A 612 7.57 13.53 -5.22
CA THR A 612 6.25 14.17 -5.21
C THR A 612 5.29 13.56 -6.24
N CYS A 613 5.81 13.18 -7.41
CA CYS A 613 5.04 12.59 -8.50
C CYS A 613 5.30 11.07 -8.62
N HIS A 614 6.57 10.66 -8.57
CA HIS A 614 7.02 9.27 -8.70
C HIS A 614 6.94 8.54 -7.36
N SER A 615 5.72 8.37 -6.86
CA SER A 615 5.41 7.58 -5.67
C SER A 615 3.96 7.10 -5.71
N PRO A 616 3.56 6.16 -4.83
CA PRO A 616 2.16 5.77 -4.71
C PRO A 616 1.21 6.94 -4.45
N ALA A 617 1.68 7.98 -3.74
CA ALA A 617 0.91 9.19 -3.47
C ALA A 617 0.81 10.09 -4.71
N GLY A 618 1.91 10.24 -5.46
CA GLY A 618 1.97 11.06 -6.68
C GLY A 618 1.33 10.40 -7.91
N LYS A 619 1.02 9.10 -7.85
CA LYS A 619 0.31 8.32 -8.89
C LYS A 619 1.02 8.23 -10.25
N VAL A 620 2.28 8.66 -10.34
CA VAL A 620 3.14 8.42 -11.51
C VAL A 620 3.98 7.17 -11.24
N VAL A 621 4.13 6.33 -12.26
CA VAL A 621 4.93 5.10 -12.20
C VAL A 621 6.35 5.42 -11.75
N ALA A 622 6.85 4.68 -10.76
CA ALA A 622 8.13 4.92 -10.10
C ALA A 622 8.97 3.65 -10.04
N GLU A 623 9.04 2.94 -11.17
CA GLU A 623 9.83 1.72 -11.28
C GLU A 623 11.31 2.04 -11.45
N CYS A 624 12.22 1.23 -10.88
CA CYS A 624 13.67 1.44 -10.98
C CYS A 624 14.15 1.71 -12.42
N ILE A 625 13.59 0.97 -13.39
CA ILE A 625 13.92 1.07 -14.83
C ILE A 625 13.43 2.36 -15.50
N THR A 626 12.58 3.17 -14.85
CA THR A 626 12.20 4.47 -15.42
C THR A 626 13.33 5.48 -15.35
N CYS A 627 14.28 5.28 -14.43
CA CYS A 627 15.38 6.21 -14.17
C CYS A 627 16.75 5.61 -14.54
N HIS A 628 16.90 4.30 -14.47
CA HIS A 628 18.17 3.60 -14.62
C HIS A 628 18.17 2.60 -15.79
N THR A 629 19.34 2.49 -16.42
CA THR A 629 19.66 1.42 -17.37
C THR A 629 20.52 0.37 -16.66
N TYR A 630 20.05 -0.88 -16.62
CA TYR A 630 20.69 -1.93 -15.80
C TYR A 630 21.51 -2.95 -16.59
N HIS A 631 21.34 -3.04 -17.91
CA HIS A 631 22.25 -3.80 -18.76
C HIS A 631 23.51 -2.97 -19.03
N ALA A 632 24.67 -3.60 -19.03
CA ALA A 632 25.86 -2.98 -19.57
C ALA A 632 25.84 -3.11 -21.11
N PRO A 633 26.38 -2.11 -21.84
CA PRO A 633 26.57 -2.24 -23.28
C PRO A 633 27.49 -3.44 -23.56
N PRO A 634 27.39 -4.05 -24.76
CA PRO A 634 28.27 -5.14 -25.13
C PRO A 634 29.72 -4.68 -24.98
N GLN A 635 30.49 -5.36 -24.12
CA GLN A 635 31.91 -5.05 -23.97
C GLN A 635 32.60 -5.35 -25.30
N THR A 636 33.49 -4.46 -25.75
CA THR A 636 34.31 -4.66 -26.96
C THR A 636 35.42 -5.71 -26.78
N SER A 637 35.39 -6.51 -25.71
CA SER A 637 36.32 -7.63 -25.50
C SER A 637 35.57 -8.89 -25.05
N PRO A 638 35.47 -9.92 -25.91
CA PRO A 638 34.92 -11.24 -25.57
C PRO A 638 35.73 -12.01 -24.52
N ASP A 639 36.99 -11.63 -24.26
CA ASP A 639 37.97 -12.46 -23.54
C ASP A 639 38.00 -12.31 -22.01
N LYS A 640 37.05 -11.57 -21.40
CA LYS A 640 36.96 -11.41 -19.94
C LYS A 640 35.72 -12.02 -19.30
N LEU A 641 35.04 -12.95 -19.98
CA LEU A 641 34.18 -13.91 -19.28
C LEU A 641 35.08 -14.95 -18.61
N LEU A 642 35.61 -14.62 -17.43
CA LEU A 642 36.16 -15.65 -16.56
C LEU A 642 35.08 -16.72 -16.36
N PRO A 643 35.35 -18.01 -16.65
CA PRO A 643 34.39 -19.05 -16.36
C PRO A 643 34.09 -19.01 -14.85
N PHE A 644 32.83 -18.72 -14.53
CA PHE A 644 32.39 -18.65 -13.14
C PHE A 644 32.60 -20.02 -12.48
N PRO A 645 33.17 -20.08 -11.27
CA PRO A 645 33.33 -21.33 -10.56
C PRO A 645 31.93 -21.92 -10.31
N GLU A 646 31.68 -23.11 -10.85
CA GLU A 646 30.53 -23.91 -10.49
C GLU A 646 30.48 -24.01 -8.97
N SER A 647 29.38 -23.58 -8.37
CA SER A 647 29.11 -23.84 -6.96
C SER A 647 29.16 -25.35 -6.77
N ARG A 648 30.21 -25.85 -6.12
CA ARG A 648 30.26 -27.25 -5.68
C ARG A 648 29.03 -27.50 -4.78
N PRO A 649 28.42 -28.69 -4.91
CA PRO A 649 27.12 -29.02 -4.32
C PRO A 649 27.06 -28.88 -2.80
#